data_AF-A0A9P6HFH7-F1
#
_entry.id   AF-A0A9P6HFH7-F1
#
_cell.length_a   1.000
_cell.length_b   1.000
_cell.length_c   1.000
_cell.angle_alpha   90.00
_cell.angle_beta   90.00
_cell.angle_gamma   90.00
#
_symmetry.space_group_name_H-M   'P 1'
#
loop_
_entity.id
_entity.type
_entity.pdbx_description
1 polymer ?
#
loop_
_entity_poly.entity_id
_entity_poly.type
_entity_poly.pdbx_seq_one_letter_code
_entity_poly.pdbx_strand_id
1 'polypeptide(L)'
;MTLIPAVEIAASPFQFVAALQADPLARLSPRPSFESRKTSQPDTIDLENLGVEESPIPTQCEPQVVTKAHSLNIRKLNVKFAVVCLALFLEGWNLGATGPLIPAIQKYYHVDYILVSMMFLVQCAGFISGAMLNVYLAHTNFSFGQLVVLGHVSQLVMWIIQAPAPPFPLFIMSYFFGGFGFAMQDAQLNGFVAALEHHRETRVGIIHAFFGLGAFVVPLVSTKFANSLHWSFHYLTSIGVASICIVCSSLAFRFKKQDEILEEIGQPPRERGTSEQSHYGQIMGQRAVHMMAFFILDSIEITLGGWIVSYIIDVRGGGPSSGYISSGFWGGLALGRVGLIWLNRLLGDRSAVFLYGILIIALEITIWKVPSLIGNAVTVSFVGVLLGPIFPIVINHASKVLPHWLLTDSPRPTSMAQSSTGSSAFSQTLQFITSVKLQELQHQSETFSKHVDDVTNRASMAEGEIDKVQKLLDGVKAWKGLGRLTATDLPLDNIQLWLHQAKTDPSISIRQVQEWGNLLETHLRASVTRFDYAKLFGNLLTEWLQSGDSQATGLVVSEESDDADGSEPVGEDKPARAEKVEQKDKIQELIFAEKPMNTKAIEEYLEELFSAPDAKAALKGVRKNLEDLGKTSRSARVSPRDLKSWLISSLLNRDILSAEKTETLKGFLTNDVILQEVASVLNMQLASIESFSWPQEGVQVEMRRHLSGKYRAYMDTEIITALLFQYLGMRWSVGFKAAISDVVDSPAWKRDAREFTREERLQRSKCFNEPKTDVSQSIENERRAEQKKLFFMTQLPGELASLSPYDEDPVVTGPAVVNVQQTLLKIINTEIYLKQALHGQCTVVRTDLEWFGPSLPHDSILTVLRFFGMPELWVTFMKKWLNASLSFDQGAPPKTRRRGVPIAHTLAVLCGEAILFGVDFAVNQRAAGLYLYRIYDDFWFWSHDPEVCAEAWAEMQKYGSLLGFTFNMKKTGAVCVGGPLSPSLPVGTSGCQWGFLRLDGEQGRFVIDQSSVDVHIAELRRQLAATKSVFGFVNAYNKYLKFFQRNFGDPAHCFGRTHADEVIETYSRIQKELFPMTGGSVIQCIQQMIEQRFGIKDIPSGWFYFPISRGGLEVWNPLVDFLLVRDNLKEQPNTFIELEEEDTKEYTTLFAAWKSGEGSSNAVTKQFLTFDQYIEGRETRLTKWRNAYKALQDSPNVSSMTISSRITDDLEGELLDDYQEWNASLYADDIFRRFGTLTIVEPTLIPVGMVSVFKNTKIQWDS
;
A
#
# COMPACT_ATOMS: atom_id res chain seq x y z
N MET A 1 -36.85 -41.17 -30.19
CA MET A 1 -37.60 -40.43 -31.24
C MET A 1 -38.43 -39.37 -30.51
N THR A 2 -38.18 -38.09 -30.80
CA THR A 2 -38.93 -36.86 -30.39
C THR A 2 -40.03 -36.94 -29.30
N LEU A 3 -39.86 -36.24 -28.15
CA LEU A 3 -40.72 -35.13 -27.61
C LEU A 3 -40.33 -34.68 -26.17
N ILE A 4 -40.95 -33.59 -25.68
CA ILE A 4 -40.51 -32.54 -24.70
C ILE A 4 -41.66 -32.28 -23.66
N PRO A 5 -41.51 -31.88 -22.35
CA PRO A 5 -40.64 -30.79 -21.77
C PRO A 5 -40.07 -30.94 -20.31
N ALA A 6 -39.37 -29.88 -19.84
CA ALA A 6 -39.18 -29.34 -18.45
C ALA A 6 -38.46 -30.19 -17.36
N VAL A 7 -37.62 -29.63 -16.45
CA VAL A 7 -37.71 -28.38 -15.64
C VAL A 7 -36.34 -27.65 -15.49
N GLU A 8 -36.38 -26.33 -15.26
CA GLU A 8 -35.24 -25.39 -15.03
C GLU A 8 -34.77 -25.31 -13.57
N ILE A 9 -33.49 -24.97 -13.31
CA ILE A 9 -33.03 -23.93 -12.34
C ILE A 9 -31.73 -23.28 -12.88
N ALA A 10 -31.58 -21.95 -12.75
CA ALA A 10 -30.46 -21.10 -13.20
C ALA A 10 -29.28 -21.05 -12.18
N ALA A 11 -28.18 -20.27 -12.28
CA ALA A 11 -27.80 -19.12 -13.12
C ALA A 11 -26.26 -18.95 -13.25
N SER A 12 -25.81 -17.95 -14.02
CA SER A 12 -24.39 -17.63 -14.30
C SER A 12 -23.90 -16.34 -13.62
N PRO A 13 -22.57 -16.08 -13.60
CA PRO A 13 -22.02 -14.73 -13.51
C PRO A 13 -21.18 -14.35 -14.74
N PHE A 14 -21.82 -13.78 -15.76
CA PHE A 14 -21.19 -12.95 -16.81
C PHE A 14 -21.85 -11.57 -16.81
N GLN A 15 -21.37 -10.64 -15.98
CA GLN A 15 -21.83 -9.25 -15.95
C GLN A 15 -20.67 -8.30 -15.58
N PHE A 16 -19.92 -7.83 -16.57
CA PHE A 16 -19.20 -6.55 -16.51
C PHE A 16 -18.90 -5.94 -17.89
N VAL A 17 -19.74 -6.22 -18.90
CA VAL A 17 -19.69 -5.58 -20.23
C VAL A 17 -21.13 -5.36 -20.75
N ALA A 18 -21.85 -4.39 -20.20
CA ALA A 18 -23.17 -3.96 -20.69
C ALA A 18 -23.59 -2.58 -20.14
N ALA A 19 -22.87 -1.52 -20.51
CA ALA A 19 -23.32 -0.15 -20.28
C ALA A 19 -22.81 0.78 -21.38
N LEU A 20 -23.34 0.60 -22.61
CA LEU A 20 -23.37 1.57 -23.74
C LEU A 20 -23.89 0.87 -25.01
N GLN A 21 -25.21 0.84 -25.23
CA GLN A 21 -25.85 0.97 -26.57
C GLN A 21 -27.39 0.87 -26.51
N ALA A 22 -28.02 2.05 -26.59
CA ALA A 22 -29.32 2.35 -27.18
C ALA A 22 -29.29 3.88 -27.42
N ASP A 23 -29.74 4.48 -28.52
CA ASP A 23 -30.53 4.00 -29.66
C ASP A 23 -30.09 4.80 -30.93
N PRO A 24 -30.18 4.28 -32.18
CA PRO A 24 -29.79 5.03 -33.38
C PRO A 24 -30.97 5.76 -34.05
N LEU A 25 -30.66 6.65 -35.01
CA LEU A 25 -31.58 7.32 -35.95
C LEU A 25 -32.43 8.51 -35.43
N ALA A 26 -31.87 9.73 -35.47
CA ALA A 26 -32.61 10.93 -35.95
C ALA A 26 -31.71 12.17 -36.13
N ARG A 27 -31.17 12.38 -37.35
CA ARG A 27 -31.06 13.70 -38.05
C ARG A 27 -30.36 13.51 -39.40
N LEU A 28 -31.08 13.78 -40.48
CA LEU A 28 -30.62 13.76 -41.86
C LEU A 28 -30.57 15.18 -42.45
N SER A 29 -29.86 15.31 -43.58
CA SER A 29 -29.84 16.44 -44.54
C SER A 29 -28.76 17.54 -44.33
N PRO A 30 -28.33 18.27 -45.39
CA PRO A 30 -27.26 17.77 -46.26
C PRO A 30 -26.18 18.79 -46.74
N ARG A 31 -25.20 18.26 -47.52
CA ARG A 31 -24.13 18.87 -48.36
C ARG A 31 -24.33 20.30 -48.92
N PRO A 32 -23.22 21.03 -49.20
CA PRO A 32 -22.51 21.00 -50.50
C PRO A 32 -21.01 20.63 -50.34
N SER A 33 -20.30 19.83 -51.16
CA SER A 33 -20.03 19.78 -52.62
C SER A 33 -19.03 20.82 -53.15
N PHE A 34 -18.20 20.42 -54.13
CA PHE A 34 -17.01 21.05 -54.78
C PHE A 34 -15.64 20.58 -54.22
N GLU A 35 -14.64 20.18 -55.01
CA GLU A 35 -14.60 19.69 -56.40
C GLU A 35 -13.30 18.88 -56.65
N SER A 36 -13.13 18.25 -57.81
CA SER A 36 -11.95 17.40 -58.12
C SER A 36 -11.02 17.98 -59.18
N ARG A 37 -9.69 17.85 -59.01
CA ARG A 37 -8.64 17.69 -60.05
C ARG A 37 -7.27 17.44 -59.38
N LYS A 38 -6.64 16.27 -59.57
CA LYS A 38 -5.75 15.86 -60.68
C LYS A 38 -4.33 16.45 -60.64
N THR A 39 -3.40 15.62 -60.15
CA THR A 39 -2.09 15.27 -60.73
C THR A 39 -1.48 16.16 -61.83
N SER A 40 -0.28 16.68 -61.58
CA SER A 40 0.90 16.53 -62.47
C SER A 40 2.20 16.91 -61.75
N GLN A 41 3.34 16.46 -62.32
CA GLN A 41 4.68 16.55 -61.73
C GLN A 41 5.51 17.66 -62.45
N PRO A 42 6.85 17.75 -62.29
CA PRO A 42 7.56 18.97 -61.88
C PRO A 42 8.11 19.82 -63.03
N ASP A 43 8.66 21.00 -62.70
CA ASP A 43 9.69 21.68 -63.50
C ASP A 43 10.66 22.46 -62.60
N THR A 44 11.82 22.84 -63.15
CA THR A 44 13.02 23.32 -62.43
C THR A 44 13.55 24.65 -62.98
N ILE A 45 14.61 25.21 -62.33
CA ILE A 45 15.61 26.19 -62.84
C ILE A 45 15.38 27.70 -62.54
N ASP A 46 16.28 28.24 -61.69
CA ASP A 46 17.07 29.50 -61.75
C ASP A 46 16.39 30.89 -61.93
N LEU A 47 17.00 32.05 -61.62
CA LEU A 47 18.21 32.48 -60.86
C LEU A 47 18.04 34.00 -60.55
N GLU A 48 18.79 34.53 -59.56
CA GLU A 48 19.32 35.94 -59.50
C GLU A 48 18.32 37.15 -59.49
N ASN A 49 18.56 38.32 -58.85
CA ASN A 49 19.82 39.02 -58.55
C ASN A 49 19.62 40.21 -57.57
N LEU A 50 20.74 40.89 -57.25
CA LEU A 50 21.00 42.07 -56.38
C LEU A 50 21.60 41.66 -55.01
N GLY A 51 22.91 41.77 -54.74
CA GLY A 51 23.92 42.73 -55.20
C GLY A 51 23.94 43.96 -54.27
N VAL A 52 25.05 44.45 -53.70
CA VAL A 52 26.44 44.59 -54.20
C VAL A 52 27.42 44.88 -53.02
N GLU A 53 28.66 44.35 -53.08
CA GLU A 53 30.03 44.86 -52.69
C GLU A 53 30.25 45.84 -51.48
N GLU A 54 31.41 45.96 -50.79
CA GLU A 54 32.74 45.30 -50.76
C GLU A 54 33.54 45.60 -49.45
N SER A 55 34.54 44.76 -49.15
CA SER A 55 35.79 44.80 -48.33
C SER A 55 36.39 46.14 -47.77
N PRO A 56 37.48 46.17 -46.93
CA PRO A 56 38.30 45.11 -46.28
C PRO A 56 38.65 45.31 -44.76
N ILE A 57 39.55 44.45 -44.24
CA ILE A 57 40.00 44.22 -42.84
C ILE A 57 41.27 45.05 -42.47
N PRO A 58 41.53 45.42 -41.20
CA PRO A 58 42.63 44.79 -40.42
C PRO A 58 42.29 44.55 -38.93
N THR A 59 42.33 43.32 -38.37
CA THR A 59 43.50 42.52 -37.92
C THR A 59 44.10 42.90 -36.54
N GLN A 60 43.77 42.10 -35.51
CA GLN A 60 44.63 41.58 -34.42
C GLN A 60 43.71 40.84 -33.40
N CYS A 61 43.51 39.52 -33.45
CA CYS A 61 44.39 38.42 -33.01
C CYS A 61 44.67 38.31 -31.50
N GLU A 62 43.75 37.67 -30.77
CA GLU A 62 44.05 36.53 -29.89
C GLU A 62 43.03 35.40 -30.17
N PRO A 63 43.39 34.11 -30.01
CA PRO A 63 42.66 33.02 -30.66
C PRO A 63 41.47 32.49 -29.85
N GLN A 64 40.29 32.45 -30.47
CA GLN A 64 39.25 31.50 -30.06
C GLN A 64 39.68 30.08 -30.42
N VAL A 65 39.61 29.16 -29.45
CA VAL A 65 39.93 27.75 -29.65
C VAL A 65 38.83 27.10 -30.49
N VAL A 66 39.15 26.79 -31.74
CA VAL A 66 38.29 25.99 -32.62
C VAL A 66 38.37 24.52 -32.21
N THR A 67 37.36 24.03 -31.49
CA THR A 67 37.15 22.59 -31.30
C THR A 67 36.71 21.96 -32.61
N LYS A 68 37.57 21.10 -33.19
CA LYS A 68 37.31 20.36 -34.42
C LYS A 68 36.08 19.46 -34.28
N ALA A 69 35.16 19.50 -35.24
CA ALA A 69 34.21 18.41 -35.44
C ALA A 69 34.95 17.11 -35.74
N HIS A 70 34.72 16.05 -34.97
CA HIS A 70 35.25 14.72 -35.24
C HIS A 70 34.40 13.99 -36.28
N SER A 71 35.05 13.48 -37.33
CA SER A 71 34.40 12.66 -38.36
C SER A 71 34.27 11.20 -37.91
N LEU A 72 33.04 10.68 -37.87
CA LEU A 72 32.73 9.32 -37.43
C LEU A 72 33.52 8.24 -38.21
N ASN A 73 34.26 7.38 -37.51
CA ASN A 73 35.04 6.29 -38.08
C ASN A 73 34.18 5.03 -38.27
N ILE A 74 33.37 5.04 -39.34
CA ILE A 74 32.42 3.96 -39.71
C ILE A 74 33.09 2.58 -39.75
N ARG A 75 34.34 2.48 -40.21
CA ARG A 75 35.06 1.18 -40.29
C ARG A 75 35.32 0.58 -38.91
N LYS A 76 35.79 1.38 -37.94
CA LYS A 76 35.99 0.91 -36.56
C LYS A 76 34.67 0.58 -35.88
N LEU A 77 33.63 1.39 -36.10
CA LEU A 77 32.28 1.16 -35.59
C LEU A 77 31.72 -0.19 -36.04
N ASN A 78 31.78 -0.48 -37.34
CA ASN A 78 31.25 -1.73 -37.89
C ASN A 78 32.02 -2.96 -37.39
N VAL A 79 33.34 -2.87 -37.19
CA VAL A 79 34.14 -3.97 -36.60
C VAL A 79 33.74 -4.22 -35.15
N LYS A 80 33.65 -3.17 -34.32
CA LYS A 80 33.24 -3.30 -32.91
C LYS A 80 31.81 -3.83 -32.79
N PHE A 81 30.88 -3.35 -33.62
CA PHE A 81 29.50 -3.81 -33.66
C PHE A 81 29.38 -5.28 -34.11
N ALA A 82 30.16 -5.73 -35.10
CA ALA A 82 30.18 -7.14 -35.50
C ALA A 82 30.66 -8.07 -34.37
N VAL A 83 31.58 -7.61 -33.51
CA VAL A 83 32.02 -8.36 -32.33
C VAL A 83 30.95 -8.39 -31.24
N VAL A 84 30.16 -7.32 -31.06
CA VAL A 84 28.96 -7.37 -30.19
C VAL A 84 27.96 -8.40 -30.70
N CYS A 85 27.65 -8.42 -32.00
CA CYS A 85 26.77 -9.45 -32.59
C CYS A 85 27.30 -10.87 -32.36
N LEU A 86 28.61 -11.09 -32.45
CA LEU A 86 29.24 -12.40 -32.20
C LEU A 86 29.15 -12.81 -30.71
N ALA A 87 29.24 -11.86 -29.78
CA ALA A 87 29.07 -12.13 -28.36
C ALA A 87 27.62 -12.48 -28.00
N LEU A 88 26.62 -11.72 -28.49
CA LEU A 88 25.20 -12.05 -28.33
C LEU A 88 24.84 -13.41 -28.98
N PHE A 89 25.49 -13.77 -30.09
CA PHE A 89 25.36 -15.12 -30.68
C PHE A 89 25.84 -16.22 -29.73
N LEU A 90 26.92 -16.00 -28.96
CA LEU A 90 27.41 -16.98 -27.97
C LEU A 90 26.45 -17.11 -26.77
N GLU A 91 25.85 -16.01 -26.32
CA GLU A 91 24.81 -16.03 -25.28
C GLU A 91 23.58 -16.84 -25.71
N GLY A 92 23.12 -16.64 -26.95
CA GLY A 92 22.04 -17.43 -27.53
C GLY A 92 22.40 -18.91 -27.70
N TRP A 93 23.65 -19.19 -28.10
CA TRP A 93 24.19 -20.55 -28.18
C TRP A 93 24.19 -21.25 -26.82
N ASN A 94 24.43 -20.55 -25.72
CA ASN A 94 24.31 -21.12 -24.37
C ASN A 94 22.86 -21.54 -24.07
N LEU A 95 21.91 -20.61 -24.26
CA LEU A 95 20.50 -20.85 -23.89
C LEU A 95 19.84 -21.95 -24.74
N GLY A 96 20.03 -21.92 -26.06
CA GLY A 96 19.42 -22.90 -26.97
C GLY A 96 19.98 -24.32 -26.83
N ALA A 97 21.19 -24.50 -26.27
CA ALA A 97 21.82 -25.81 -26.13
C ALA A 97 21.06 -26.71 -25.15
N THR A 98 20.53 -26.11 -24.09
CA THR A 98 20.08 -26.82 -22.88
C THR A 98 18.88 -27.72 -23.12
N GLY A 99 17.80 -27.23 -23.75
CA GLY A 99 16.56 -27.99 -23.94
C GLY A 99 16.75 -29.35 -24.63
N PRO A 100 17.44 -29.43 -25.79
CA PRO A 100 17.76 -30.71 -26.44
C PRO A 100 18.67 -31.66 -25.64
N LEU A 101 19.43 -31.15 -24.67
CA LEU A 101 20.37 -31.95 -23.87
C LEU A 101 19.76 -32.50 -22.58
N ILE A 102 18.67 -31.91 -22.06
CA ILE A 102 18.01 -32.35 -20.82
C ILE A 102 17.73 -33.87 -20.81
N PRO A 103 17.14 -34.49 -21.86
CA PRO A 103 16.89 -35.94 -21.87
C PRO A 103 18.18 -36.78 -21.80
N ALA A 104 19.27 -36.30 -22.40
CA ALA A 104 20.57 -36.98 -22.36
C ALA A 104 21.22 -36.85 -20.96
N ILE A 105 21.12 -35.68 -20.33
CA ILE A 105 21.59 -35.41 -18.96
C ILE A 105 20.84 -36.30 -17.96
N GLN A 106 19.50 -36.33 -18.02
CA GLN A 106 18.66 -37.20 -17.16
C GLN A 106 19.04 -38.67 -17.31
N LYS A 107 19.20 -39.14 -18.56
CA LYS A 107 19.56 -40.52 -18.86
C LYS A 107 20.97 -40.89 -18.38
N TYR A 108 21.93 -39.98 -18.47
CA TYR A 108 23.33 -40.23 -18.10
C TYR A 108 23.55 -40.21 -16.57
N TYR A 109 22.96 -39.24 -15.87
CA TYR A 109 23.12 -39.12 -14.41
C TYR A 109 22.07 -39.87 -13.60
N HIS A 110 21.08 -40.49 -14.25
CA HIS A 110 19.94 -41.16 -13.61
C HIS A 110 19.14 -40.24 -12.66
N VAL A 111 18.97 -38.99 -13.09
CA VAL A 111 18.24 -37.95 -12.33
C VAL A 111 16.86 -37.70 -12.93
N ASP A 112 15.90 -37.36 -12.06
CA ASP A 112 14.55 -37.03 -12.47
C ASP A 112 14.43 -35.60 -13.02
N TYR A 113 13.21 -35.21 -13.37
CA TYR A 113 12.89 -33.88 -13.91
C TYR A 113 13.14 -32.75 -12.89
N ILE A 114 12.99 -33.02 -11.60
CA ILE A 114 13.15 -32.02 -10.53
C ILE A 114 14.63 -31.73 -10.33
N LEU A 115 15.46 -32.76 -10.16
CA LEU A 115 16.90 -32.64 -9.96
C LEU A 115 17.58 -32.00 -11.17
N VAL A 116 17.21 -32.37 -12.40
CA VAL A 116 17.79 -31.75 -13.61
C VAL A 116 17.41 -30.27 -13.73
N SER A 117 16.20 -29.86 -13.28
CA SER A 117 15.77 -28.46 -13.32
C SER A 117 16.62 -27.51 -12.47
N MET A 118 17.39 -28.03 -11.51
CA MET A 118 18.30 -27.24 -10.67
C MET A 118 19.34 -26.45 -11.49
N MET A 119 19.66 -26.88 -12.72
CA MET A 119 20.55 -26.10 -13.60
C MET A 119 20.02 -24.69 -13.86
N PHE A 120 18.71 -24.52 -14.02
CA PHE A 120 18.09 -23.21 -14.27
C PHE A 120 18.15 -22.32 -13.02
N LEU A 121 17.96 -22.89 -11.83
CA LEU A 121 18.06 -22.16 -10.56
C LEU A 121 19.49 -21.71 -10.28
N VAL A 122 20.48 -22.59 -10.49
CA VAL A 122 21.90 -22.25 -10.30
C VAL A 122 22.38 -21.26 -11.37
N GLN A 123 21.90 -21.36 -12.62
CA GLN A 123 22.17 -20.36 -13.65
C GLN A 123 21.55 -19.00 -13.31
N CYS A 124 20.33 -18.97 -12.77
CA CYS A 124 19.68 -17.76 -12.29
C CYS A 124 20.45 -17.12 -11.12
N ALA A 125 20.87 -17.91 -10.12
CA ALA A 125 21.70 -17.44 -9.01
C ALA A 125 23.04 -16.85 -9.50
N GLY A 126 23.66 -17.49 -10.50
CA GLY A 126 24.84 -16.96 -11.18
C GLY A 126 24.57 -15.63 -11.88
N PHE A 127 23.45 -15.52 -12.62
CA PHE A 127 23.05 -14.31 -13.33
C PHE A 127 22.82 -13.14 -12.37
N ILE A 128 22.06 -13.34 -11.28
CA ILE A 128 21.82 -12.30 -10.26
C ILE A 128 23.14 -11.86 -9.63
N SER A 129 24.00 -12.81 -9.24
CA SER A 129 25.33 -12.53 -8.68
C SER A 129 26.19 -11.73 -9.66
N GLY A 130 26.16 -12.09 -10.94
CA GLY A 130 26.86 -11.39 -12.02
C GLY A 130 26.35 -9.97 -12.21
N ALA A 131 25.03 -9.78 -12.33
CA ALA A 131 24.40 -8.47 -12.52
C ALA A 131 24.69 -7.51 -11.34
N MET A 132 24.59 -8.01 -10.10
CA MET A 132 24.94 -7.23 -8.91
C MET A 132 26.42 -6.83 -8.91
N LEU A 133 27.33 -7.78 -9.19
CA LEU A 133 28.77 -7.53 -9.15
C LEU A 133 29.25 -6.68 -10.35
N ASN A 134 28.56 -6.72 -11.50
CA ASN A 134 28.91 -5.97 -12.71
C ASN A 134 28.96 -4.45 -12.42
N VAL A 135 27.93 -3.93 -11.73
CA VAL A 135 27.88 -2.53 -11.29
C VAL A 135 29.10 -2.20 -10.42
N TYR A 136 29.39 -3.00 -9.39
CA TYR A 136 30.53 -2.77 -8.50
C TYR A 136 31.89 -2.81 -9.22
N LEU A 137 32.11 -3.77 -10.12
CA LEU A 137 33.39 -3.93 -10.83
C LEU A 137 33.63 -2.80 -11.85
N ALA A 138 32.58 -2.34 -12.54
CA ALA A 138 32.64 -1.20 -13.45
C ALA A 138 33.06 0.10 -12.70
N HIS A 139 32.52 0.33 -11.50
CA HIS A 139 32.91 1.48 -10.67
C HIS A 139 34.34 1.36 -10.11
N THR A 140 34.72 0.18 -9.61
CA THR A 140 35.94 0.05 -8.79
C THR A 140 37.24 0.07 -9.57
N ASN A 141 37.39 -0.65 -10.69
CA ASN A 141 38.57 -0.53 -11.58
C ASN A 141 38.50 -1.26 -12.93
N PHE A 142 37.49 -2.09 -13.22
CA PHE A 142 37.46 -2.89 -14.44
C PHE A 142 36.96 -2.07 -15.63
N SER A 143 37.65 -2.19 -16.76
CA SER A 143 37.22 -1.59 -18.02
C SER A 143 36.14 -2.43 -18.71
N PHE A 144 35.34 -1.78 -19.57
CA PHE A 144 34.38 -2.44 -20.47
C PHE A 144 34.97 -3.69 -21.14
N GLY A 145 36.14 -3.56 -21.77
CA GLY A 145 36.79 -4.67 -22.47
C GLY A 145 37.23 -5.81 -21.54
N GLN A 146 37.57 -5.52 -20.28
CA GLN A 146 37.88 -6.54 -19.28
C GLN A 146 36.62 -7.27 -18.81
N LEU A 147 35.49 -6.58 -18.60
CA LEU A 147 34.24 -7.17 -18.14
C LEU A 147 33.62 -8.10 -19.20
N VAL A 148 33.62 -7.68 -20.47
CA VAL A 148 33.17 -8.52 -21.59
C VAL A 148 34.01 -9.81 -21.70
N VAL A 149 35.34 -9.70 -21.58
CA VAL A 149 36.23 -10.87 -21.63
C VAL A 149 36.09 -11.76 -20.38
N LEU A 150 35.92 -11.17 -19.19
CA LEU A 150 35.64 -11.92 -17.95
C LEU A 150 34.36 -12.75 -18.08
N GLY A 151 33.31 -12.18 -18.69
CA GLY A 151 32.07 -12.90 -18.97
C GLY A 151 32.27 -14.10 -19.90
N HIS A 152 33.03 -13.91 -21.00
CA HIS A 152 33.38 -15.01 -21.91
C HIS A 152 34.22 -16.11 -21.23
N VAL A 153 35.18 -15.71 -20.38
CA VAL A 153 36.01 -16.66 -19.61
C VAL A 153 35.17 -17.44 -18.60
N SER A 154 34.19 -16.81 -17.95
CA SER A 154 33.28 -17.49 -17.02
C SER A 154 32.41 -18.55 -17.74
N GLN A 155 31.87 -18.22 -18.91
CA GLN A 155 31.14 -19.20 -19.75
C GLN A 155 32.06 -20.31 -20.26
N LEU A 156 33.31 -19.98 -20.64
CA LEU A 156 34.32 -20.97 -21.02
C LEU A 156 34.62 -21.95 -19.86
N VAL A 157 34.74 -21.46 -18.61
CA VAL A 157 34.92 -22.30 -17.42
C VAL A 157 33.74 -23.26 -17.22
N MET A 158 32.49 -22.80 -17.41
CA MET A 158 31.32 -23.68 -17.39
C MET A 158 31.48 -24.84 -18.39
N TRP A 159 31.76 -24.54 -19.66
CA TRP A 159 31.87 -25.60 -20.68
C TRP A 159 33.09 -26.51 -20.50
N ILE A 160 34.21 -26.00 -19.96
CA ILE A 160 35.37 -26.82 -19.56
C ILE A 160 34.99 -27.82 -18.46
N ILE A 161 34.20 -27.39 -17.47
CA ILE A 161 33.70 -28.29 -16.41
C ILE A 161 32.70 -29.29 -16.99
N GLN A 162 31.82 -28.90 -17.91
CA GLN A 162 30.77 -29.78 -18.46
C GLN A 162 31.28 -30.81 -19.48
N ALA A 163 32.32 -30.49 -20.27
CA ALA A 163 32.86 -31.37 -21.31
C ALA A 163 33.25 -32.80 -20.84
N PRO A 164 33.95 -33.01 -19.71
CA PRO A 164 34.28 -34.35 -19.20
C PRO A 164 33.10 -35.09 -18.54
N ALA A 165 31.88 -34.52 -18.49
CA ALA A 165 30.72 -35.07 -17.77
C ALA A 165 31.02 -35.45 -16.29
N PRO A 166 31.42 -34.47 -15.45
CA PRO A 166 31.77 -34.69 -14.05
C PRO A 166 30.55 -35.12 -13.22
N PRO A 167 30.73 -35.56 -11.96
CA PRO A 167 29.62 -35.89 -11.06
C PRO A 167 28.53 -34.80 -11.04
N PHE A 168 27.27 -35.22 -11.01
CA PHE A 168 26.10 -34.36 -11.23
C PHE A 168 26.11 -33.03 -10.42
N PRO A 169 26.50 -32.98 -9.13
CA PRO A 169 26.58 -31.71 -8.41
C PRO A 169 27.57 -30.71 -9.03
N LEU A 170 28.76 -31.17 -9.45
CA LEU A 170 29.75 -30.31 -10.11
C LEU A 170 29.28 -29.89 -11.52
N PHE A 171 28.58 -30.78 -12.22
CA PHE A 171 27.94 -30.45 -13.49
C PHE A 171 26.88 -29.35 -13.32
N ILE A 172 26.01 -29.43 -12.32
CA ILE A 172 24.99 -28.40 -12.02
C ILE A 172 25.65 -27.10 -11.56
N MET A 173 26.61 -27.15 -10.62
CA MET A 173 27.32 -25.95 -10.14
C MET A 173 28.04 -25.19 -11.24
N SER A 174 28.45 -25.84 -12.33
CA SER A 174 29.05 -25.17 -13.49
C SER A 174 28.14 -24.10 -14.12
N TYR A 175 26.81 -24.29 -14.08
CA TYR A 175 25.84 -23.34 -14.65
C TYR A 175 25.87 -21.98 -13.95
N PHE A 176 26.36 -21.89 -12.71
CA PHE A 176 26.59 -20.62 -12.01
C PHE A 176 27.53 -19.72 -12.82
N PHE A 177 28.66 -20.27 -13.30
CA PHE A 177 29.62 -19.53 -14.12
C PHE A 177 29.03 -19.13 -15.48
N GLY A 178 28.12 -19.95 -16.03
CA GLY A 178 27.36 -19.61 -17.23
C GLY A 178 26.48 -18.39 -17.05
N GLY A 179 25.65 -18.38 -15.99
CA GLY A 179 24.77 -17.26 -15.67
C GLY A 179 25.54 -15.99 -15.30
N PHE A 180 26.56 -16.12 -14.45
CA PHE A 180 27.44 -15.01 -14.07
C PHE A 180 28.12 -14.37 -15.29
N GLY A 181 28.63 -15.19 -16.20
CA GLY A 181 29.29 -14.72 -17.41
C GLY A 181 28.33 -14.03 -18.39
N PHE A 182 27.12 -14.55 -18.52
CA PHE A 182 26.04 -13.95 -19.30
C PHE A 182 25.68 -12.57 -18.76
N ALA A 183 25.39 -12.42 -17.47
CA ALA A 183 25.00 -11.13 -16.87
C ALA A 183 26.10 -10.05 -16.95
N MET A 184 27.38 -10.46 -16.99
CA MET A 184 28.51 -9.56 -17.24
C MET A 184 28.52 -9.04 -18.68
N GLN A 185 28.25 -9.91 -19.66
CA GLN A 185 28.21 -9.55 -21.08
C GLN A 185 26.97 -8.73 -21.43
N ASP A 186 25.77 -9.23 -21.12
CA ASP A 186 24.49 -8.65 -21.54
C ASP A 186 24.38 -7.16 -21.16
N ALA A 187 24.62 -6.82 -19.89
CA ALA A 187 24.54 -5.42 -19.45
C ALA A 187 25.61 -4.51 -20.09
N GLN A 188 26.83 -5.01 -20.31
CA GLN A 188 27.89 -4.23 -20.96
C GLN A 188 27.59 -4.04 -22.46
N LEU A 189 27.27 -5.11 -23.17
CA LEU A 189 27.07 -5.10 -24.62
C LEU A 189 25.82 -4.30 -25.04
N ASN A 190 24.72 -4.42 -24.30
CA ASN A 190 23.54 -3.57 -24.51
C ASN A 190 23.83 -2.10 -24.17
N GLY A 191 24.53 -1.83 -23.06
CA GLY A 191 24.96 -0.48 -22.68
C GLY A 191 25.80 0.20 -23.77
N PHE A 192 26.79 -0.51 -24.31
CA PHE A 192 27.63 -0.01 -25.40
C PHE A 192 26.83 0.31 -26.67
N VAL A 193 25.86 -0.52 -27.06
CA VAL A 193 25.02 -0.27 -28.25
C VAL A 193 24.03 0.87 -27.99
N ALA A 194 23.51 1.01 -26.77
CA ALA A 194 22.67 2.14 -26.37
C ALA A 194 23.44 3.48 -26.34
N ALA A 195 24.75 3.44 -26.08
CA ALA A 195 25.60 4.63 -26.11
C ALA A 195 25.79 5.20 -27.54
N LEU A 196 25.81 4.36 -28.58
CA LEU A 196 26.08 4.78 -29.97
C LEU A 196 25.07 5.81 -30.50
N GLU A 197 25.51 6.96 -30.99
CA GLU A 197 24.56 8.03 -31.37
C GLU A 197 23.60 7.70 -32.53
N HIS A 198 24.05 6.97 -33.55
CA HIS A 198 23.25 6.69 -34.75
C HIS A 198 22.59 5.30 -34.74
N HIS A 199 21.35 5.22 -35.24
CA HIS A 199 20.59 3.98 -35.50
C HIS A 199 20.44 3.02 -34.30
N ARG A 200 20.34 3.54 -33.06
CA ARG A 200 20.24 2.75 -31.81
C ARG A 200 19.19 1.64 -31.87
N GLU A 201 17.92 2.00 -32.10
CA GLU A 201 16.80 1.04 -32.11
C GLU A 201 17.04 -0.14 -33.07
N THR A 202 17.51 0.17 -34.29
CA THR A 202 17.82 -0.85 -35.30
C THR A 202 19.02 -1.72 -34.90
N ARG A 203 20.04 -1.14 -34.26
CA ARG A 203 21.22 -1.87 -33.79
C ARG A 203 20.90 -2.79 -32.61
N VAL A 204 20.07 -2.35 -31.66
CA VAL A 204 19.55 -3.19 -30.56
C VAL A 204 18.73 -4.36 -31.12
N GLY A 205 17.84 -4.12 -32.09
CA GLY A 205 17.11 -5.18 -32.78
C GLY A 205 18.02 -6.19 -33.50
N ILE A 206 19.10 -5.73 -34.13
CA ILE A 206 20.07 -6.60 -34.82
C ILE A 206 20.85 -7.47 -33.82
N ILE A 207 21.38 -6.93 -32.71
CA ILE A 207 22.17 -7.74 -31.77
C ILE A 207 21.32 -8.85 -31.12
N HIS A 208 20.05 -8.57 -30.78
CA HIS A 208 19.13 -9.60 -30.29
C HIS A 208 18.61 -10.56 -31.37
N ALA A 209 18.66 -10.19 -32.65
CA ALA A 209 18.46 -11.13 -33.75
C ALA A 209 19.65 -12.11 -33.87
N PHE A 210 20.89 -11.65 -33.63
CA PHE A 210 22.06 -12.53 -33.55
C PHE A 210 22.03 -13.46 -32.32
N PHE A 211 21.49 -13.02 -31.19
CA PHE A 211 21.16 -13.90 -30.07
C PHE A 211 20.19 -15.02 -30.48
N GLY A 212 19.06 -14.66 -31.10
CA GLY A 212 18.11 -15.65 -31.61
C GLY A 212 18.73 -16.60 -32.63
N LEU A 213 19.66 -16.10 -33.47
CA LEU A 213 20.41 -16.90 -34.43
C LEU A 213 21.36 -17.91 -33.74
N GLY A 214 22.02 -17.51 -32.64
CA GLY A 214 22.82 -18.42 -31.81
C GLY A 214 21.96 -19.55 -31.23
N ALA A 215 20.82 -19.18 -30.65
CA ALA A 215 19.84 -20.12 -30.11
C ALA A 215 19.14 -20.98 -31.18
N PHE A 216 19.10 -20.52 -32.44
CA PHE A 216 18.62 -21.30 -33.60
C PHE A 216 19.63 -22.34 -34.09
N VAL A 217 20.92 -21.98 -34.15
CA VAL A 217 21.97 -22.87 -34.68
C VAL A 217 22.32 -23.97 -33.68
N VAL A 218 22.40 -23.65 -32.38
CA VAL A 218 22.90 -24.61 -31.39
C VAL A 218 22.07 -25.90 -31.23
N PRO A 219 20.72 -25.93 -31.32
CA PRO A 219 19.95 -27.17 -31.24
C PRO A 219 20.20 -28.09 -32.44
N LEU A 220 20.59 -27.56 -33.60
CA LEU A 220 21.00 -28.37 -34.76
C LEU A 220 22.25 -29.20 -34.43
N VAL A 221 23.12 -28.67 -33.56
CA VAL A 221 24.35 -29.32 -33.10
C VAL A 221 24.08 -30.18 -31.86
N SER A 222 23.45 -29.63 -30.82
CA SER A 222 23.23 -30.32 -29.55
C SER A 222 22.27 -31.52 -29.69
N THR A 223 21.23 -31.45 -30.54
CA THR A 223 20.36 -32.59 -30.86
C THR A 223 21.14 -33.75 -31.48
N LYS A 224 22.18 -33.46 -32.29
CA LYS A 224 23.02 -34.50 -32.88
C LYS A 224 23.91 -35.18 -31.83
N PHE A 225 24.45 -34.41 -30.88
CA PHE A 225 25.26 -34.94 -29.78
C PHE A 225 24.43 -35.65 -28.70
N ALA A 226 23.23 -35.17 -28.35
CA ALA A 226 22.30 -35.81 -27.41
C ALA A 226 21.99 -37.28 -27.75
N ASN A 227 22.09 -37.61 -29.04
CA ASN A 227 21.87 -38.95 -29.61
C ASN A 227 23.15 -39.78 -29.78
N SER A 228 24.30 -39.27 -29.35
CA SER A 228 25.60 -39.93 -29.44
C SER A 228 26.03 -40.50 -28.08
N LEU A 229 26.95 -41.47 -28.08
CA LEU A 229 27.50 -42.04 -26.85
C LEU A 229 28.23 -40.99 -25.99
N HIS A 230 28.87 -40.01 -26.64
CA HIS A 230 29.65 -38.94 -26.00
C HIS A 230 28.92 -37.60 -26.10
N TRP A 231 27.71 -37.53 -25.56
CA TRP A 231 26.83 -36.35 -25.65
C TRP A 231 27.48 -35.05 -25.12
N SER A 232 28.35 -35.15 -24.11
CA SER A 232 29.07 -34.01 -23.54
C SER A 232 30.11 -33.39 -24.47
N PHE A 233 30.49 -34.05 -25.58
CA PHE A 233 31.39 -33.47 -26.58
C PHE A 233 30.79 -32.26 -27.30
N HIS A 234 29.49 -32.01 -27.18
CA HIS A 234 28.88 -30.73 -27.53
C HIS A 234 29.57 -29.54 -26.82
N TYR A 235 30.01 -29.71 -25.58
CA TYR A 235 30.68 -28.63 -24.86
C TYR A 235 32.09 -28.32 -25.40
N LEU A 236 32.73 -29.26 -26.10
CA LEU A 236 33.97 -29.00 -26.84
C LEU A 236 33.74 -28.07 -28.04
N THR A 237 32.59 -28.16 -28.72
CA THR A 237 32.27 -27.21 -29.80
C THR A 237 31.96 -25.83 -29.22
N SER A 238 31.25 -25.78 -28.08
CA SER A 238 30.98 -24.54 -27.33
C SER A 238 32.27 -23.86 -26.85
N ILE A 239 33.25 -24.60 -26.31
CA ILE A 239 34.60 -24.12 -25.98
C ILE A 239 35.29 -23.48 -27.20
N GLY A 240 35.16 -24.08 -28.38
CA GLY A 240 35.72 -23.55 -29.62
C GLY A 240 35.12 -22.18 -30.00
N VAL A 241 33.79 -22.07 -29.99
CA VAL A 241 33.10 -20.80 -30.29
C VAL A 241 33.42 -19.73 -29.24
N ALA A 242 33.42 -20.10 -27.95
CA ALA A 242 33.79 -19.21 -26.84
C ALA A 242 35.21 -18.66 -26.98
N SER A 243 36.18 -19.53 -27.33
CA SER A 243 37.58 -19.14 -27.53
C SER A 243 37.75 -18.12 -28.66
N ILE A 244 36.99 -18.29 -29.76
CA ILE A 244 36.96 -17.30 -30.86
C ILE A 244 36.38 -15.97 -30.35
N CYS A 245 35.30 -16.00 -29.56
CA CYS A 245 34.69 -14.80 -29.00
C CYS A 245 35.62 -14.03 -28.03
N ILE A 246 36.39 -14.76 -27.20
CA ILE A 246 37.44 -14.18 -26.33
C ILE A 246 38.49 -13.44 -27.16
N VAL A 247 39.02 -14.09 -28.21
CA VAL A 247 40.04 -13.50 -29.08
C VAL A 247 39.49 -12.27 -29.82
N CYS A 248 38.31 -12.37 -30.43
CA CYS A 248 37.67 -11.26 -31.13
C CYS A 248 37.38 -10.07 -30.20
N SER A 249 36.81 -10.31 -29.02
CA SER A 249 36.52 -9.27 -28.02
C SER A 249 37.79 -8.61 -27.49
N SER A 250 38.82 -9.40 -27.20
CA SER A 250 40.13 -8.90 -26.76
C SER A 250 40.79 -8.01 -27.83
N LEU A 251 40.74 -8.41 -29.10
CA LEU A 251 41.34 -7.65 -30.21
C LEU A 251 40.56 -6.38 -30.56
N ALA A 252 39.22 -6.42 -30.49
CA ALA A 252 38.35 -5.31 -30.89
C ALA A 252 38.18 -4.23 -29.79
N PHE A 253 38.11 -4.64 -28.52
CA PHE A 253 37.95 -3.72 -27.39
C PHE A 253 39.26 -3.43 -26.63
N ARG A 254 40.31 -4.24 -26.83
CA ARG A 254 41.68 -4.02 -26.32
C ARG A 254 41.76 -3.74 -24.81
N PHE A 255 40.83 -4.28 -24.02
CA PHE A 255 40.72 -4.03 -22.58
C PHE A 255 40.58 -2.53 -22.22
N LYS A 256 40.04 -1.73 -23.14
CA LYS A 256 39.78 -0.29 -22.93
C LYS A 256 38.45 -0.02 -22.24
N LYS A 257 38.32 1.20 -21.67
CA LYS A 257 37.07 1.73 -21.13
C LYS A 257 36.10 2.11 -22.25
N GLN A 258 34.82 2.19 -21.93
CA GLN A 258 33.76 2.48 -22.92
C GLN A 258 34.00 3.82 -23.63
N ASP A 259 34.27 4.89 -22.89
CA ASP A 259 34.53 6.21 -23.46
C ASP A 259 35.71 6.21 -24.45
N GLU A 260 36.84 5.56 -24.13
CA GLU A 260 37.98 5.43 -25.04
C GLU A 260 37.61 4.67 -26.34
N ILE A 261 36.67 3.73 -26.25
CA ILE A 261 36.18 2.93 -27.37
C ILE A 261 35.25 3.77 -28.26
N LEU A 262 34.47 4.69 -27.68
CA LEU A 262 33.60 5.66 -28.38
C LEU A 262 34.41 6.81 -29.01
N GLU A 263 35.40 7.34 -28.30
CA GLU A 263 36.35 8.35 -28.81
C GLU A 263 37.10 7.82 -30.04
N GLU A 264 37.55 6.56 -29.99
CA GLU A 264 38.15 5.89 -31.16
C GLU A 264 37.23 5.80 -32.38
N ILE A 265 35.91 5.79 -32.17
CA ILE A 265 34.86 5.79 -33.20
C ILE A 265 34.59 7.23 -33.70
N GLY A 266 35.09 8.25 -33.02
CA GLY A 266 34.87 9.67 -33.35
C GLY A 266 33.61 10.24 -32.71
N GLN A 267 33.11 9.64 -31.62
CA GLN A 267 32.04 10.21 -30.79
C GLN A 267 32.67 10.86 -29.54
N PRO A 268 32.26 12.07 -29.17
CA PRO A 268 32.82 12.75 -27.99
C PRO A 268 32.45 11.99 -26.70
N PRO A 269 33.29 12.01 -25.66
CA PRO A 269 32.90 11.54 -24.34
C PRO A 269 31.68 12.33 -23.85
N ARG A 270 30.66 11.66 -23.30
CA ARG A 270 29.48 12.35 -22.78
C ARG A 270 29.80 13.04 -21.46
N GLU A 271 29.17 14.19 -21.22
CA GLU A 271 29.23 14.87 -19.93
C GLU A 271 28.63 13.95 -18.85
N ARG A 272 29.38 13.79 -17.75
CA ARG A 272 29.04 12.88 -16.66
C ARG A 272 28.40 13.66 -15.51
N GLY A 273 27.21 13.26 -15.08
CA GLY A 273 26.56 13.85 -13.91
C GLY A 273 27.31 13.54 -12.62
N THR A 274 27.63 14.57 -11.84
CA THR A 274 28.21 14.44 -10.50
C THR A 274 27.11 14.18 -9.47
N SER A 275 26.84 12.90 -9.18
CA SER A 275 25.90 12.47 -8.13
C SER A 275 26.64 11.82 -6.97
N GLU A 276 26.37 12.26 -5.75
CA GLU A 276 26.92 11.67 -4.51
C GLU A 276 26.10 10.45 -4.01
N GLN A 277 25.00 10.08 -4.69
CA GLN A 277 24.17 8.95 -4.27
C GLN A 277 24.69 7.60 -4.77
N SER A 278 24.60 6.58 -3.91
CA SER A 278 24.80 5.16 -4.25
C SER A 278 24.09 4.78 -5.56
N HIS A 279 24.85 4.26 -6.53
CA HIS A 279 24.36 3.88 -7.86
C HIS A 279 23.23 2.83 -7.79
N TYR A 280 23.33 1.87 -6.86
CA TYR A 280 22.26 0.91 -6.59
C TYR A 280 21.02 1.59 -6.00
N GLY A 281 21.18 2.61 -5.15
CA GLY A 281 20.05 3.39 -4.63
C GLY A 281 19.32 4.16 -5.72
N GLN A 282 20.04 4.69 -6.71
CA GLN A 282 19.44 5.35 -7.88
C GLN A 282 18.67 4.35 -8.76
N ILE A 283 19.25 3.19 -9.07
CA ILE A 283 18.59 2.13 -9.86
C ILE A 283 17.36 1.57 -9.13
N MET A 284 17.53 1.13 -7.88
CA MET A 284 16.49 0.49 -7.09
C MET A 284 15.45 1.48 -6.54
N GLY A 285 15.70 2.79 -6.58
CA GLY A 285 14.71 3.81 -6.30
C GLY A 285 13.68 3.99 -7.43
N GLN A 286 14.00 3.57 -8.65
CA GLN A 286 13.15 3.85 -9.81
C GLN A 286 12.07 2.77 -10.00
N ARG A 287 10.80 3.14 -9.74
CA ARG A 287 9.61 2.26 -9.90
C ARG A 287 9.52 1.59 -11.29
N ALA A 288 9.97 2.27 -12.34
CA ALA A 288 10.01 1.71 -13.68
C ALA A 288 10.93 0.48 -13.77
N VAL A 289 12.11 0.51 -13.15
CA VAL A 289 13.04 -0.64 -13.13
C VAL A 289 12.36 -1.87 -12.53
N HIS A 290 11.62 -1.72 -11.43
CA HIS A 290 10.88 -2.84 -10.81
C HIS A 290 9.73 -3.36 -11.65
N MET A 291 8.93 -2.48 -12.26
CA MET A 291 7.84 -2.89 -13.16
C MET A 291 8.36 -3.62 -14.40
N MET A 292 9.50 -3.20 -14.94
CA MET A 292 10.13 -3.81 -16.11
C MET A 292 10.86 -5.10 -15.74
N ALA A 293 11.51 -5.16 -14.58
CA ALA A 293 12.05 -6.40 -14.03
C ALA A 293 10.94 -7.44 -13.81
N PHE A 294 9.79 -7.06 -13.25
CA PHE A 294 8.64 -7.97 -13.10
C PHE A 294 8.12 -8.48 -14.46
N PHE A 295 7.98 -7.59 -15.46
CA PHE A 295 7.54 -7.98 -16.80
C PHE A 295 8.55 -8.90 -17.52
N ILE A 296 9.86 -8.69 -17.32
CA ILE A 296 10.93 -9.50 -17.91
C ILE A 296 11.13 -10.83 -17.15
N LEU A 297 10.88 -10.87 -15.83
CA LEU A 297 10.97 -12.08 -15.02
C LEU A 297 9.92 -13.14 -15.42
N ASP A 298 8.78 -12.74 -16.00
CA ASP A 298 7.79 -13.64 -16.62
C ASP A 298 8.25 -14.14 -18.01
N SER A 299 9.50 -14.62 -18.08
CA SER A 299 10.18 -15.01 -19.33
C SER A 299 9.72 -16.36 -19.87
N ILE A 300 8.53 -16.37 -20.49
CA ILE A 300 7.98 -17.47 -21.30
C ILE A 300 9.01 -17.99 -22.33
N GLU A 301 9.87 -17.11 -22.87
CA GLU A 301 10.96 -17.43 -23.80
C GLU A 301 11.91 -18.54 -23.29
N ILE A 302 12.30 -18.46 -22.01
CA ILE A 302 13.22 -19.44 -21.38
C ILE A 302 12.49 -20.75 -21.10
N THR A 303 11.26 -20.68 -20.57
CA THR A 303 10.45 -21.87 -20.23
C THR A 303 10.12 -22.69 -21.47
N LEU A 304 9.68 -22.05 -22.56
CA LEU A 304 9.41 -22.74 -23.82
C LEU A 304 10.70 -23.28 -24.44
N GLY A 305 11.75 -22.46 -24.55
CA GLY A 305 13.03 -22.87 -25.14
C GLY A 305 13.68 -24.06 -24.43
N GLY A 306 13.58 -24.12 -23.11
CA GLY A 306 14.10 -25.20 -22.27
C GLY A 306 13.24 -26.47 -22.31
N TRP A 307 11.92 -26.37 -22.20
CA TRP A 307 11.08 -27.55 -21.93
C TRP A 307 10.29 -28.08 -23.12
N ILE A 308 10.19 -27.35 -24.24
CA ILE A 308 9.39 -27.81 -25.40
C ILE A 308 9.88 -29.14 -25.97
N VAL A 309 11.20 -29.41 -25.89
CA VAL A 309 11.76 -30.69 -26.39
C VAL A 309 11.28 -31.87 -25.56
N SER A 310 11.40 -31.80 -24.22
CA SER A 310 10.89 -32.84 -23.32
C SER A 310 9.38 -33.00 -23.44
N TYR A 311 8.62 -31.89 -23.52
CA TYR A 311 7.18 -31.93 -23.72
C TYR A 311 6.77 -32.68 -24.99
N ILE A 312 7.45 -32.43 -26.11
CA ILE A 312 7.17 -33.14 -27.37
C ILE A 312 7.56 -34.61 -27.27
N ILE A 313 8.68 -34.96 -26.63
CA ILE A 313 9.10 -36.36 -26.44
C ILE A 313 8.07 -37.10 -25.57
N ASP A 314 7.80 -36.61 -24.36
CA ASP A 314 7.03 -37.33 -23.35
C ASP A 314 5.51 -37.27 -23.60
N VAL A 315 4.99 -36.12 -24.05
CA VAL A 315 3.53 -35.85 -24.14
C VAL A 315 3.02 -35.90 -25.59
N ARG A 316 3.90 -35.96 -26.60
CA ARG A 316 3.53 -36.13 -28.02
C ARG A 316 4.17 -37.36 -28.68
N GLY A 317 4.90 -38.18 -27.93
CA GLY A 317 5.58 -39.36 -28.48
C GLY A 317 6.67 -39.01 -29.49
N GLY A 318 7.25 -37.81 -29.36
CA GLY A 318 8.28 -37.31 -30.26
C GLY A 318 9.56 -38.13 -30.19
N GLY A 319 10.11 -38.49 -31.35
CA GLY A 319 11.38 -39.22 -31.42
C GLY A 319 12.59 -38.37 -31.01
N PRO A 320 13.81 -38.94 -31.03
CA PRO A 320 15.02 -38.22 -30.61
C PRO A 320 15.45 -37.06 -31.53
N SER A 321 14.75 -36.87 -32.66
CA SER A 321 14.84 -35.68 -33.52
C SER A 321 14.04 -34.47 -33.01
N SER A 322 13.25 -34.61 -31.94
CA SER A 322 12.40 -33.54 -31.41
C SER A 322 13.19 -32.30 -30.96
N GLY A 323 14.48 -32.42 -30.68
CA GLY A 323 15.36 -31.28 -30.38
C GLY A 323 15.42 -30.22 -31.49
N TYR A 324 15.21 -30.61 -32.76
CA TYR A 324 15.13 -29.66 -33.88
C TYR A 324 13.90 -28.73 -33.82
N ILE A 325 12.87 -29.05 -33.02
CA ILE A 325 11.72 -28.17 -32.79
C ILE A 325 12.13 -26.93 -31.97
N SER A 326 13.16 -27.06 -31.12
CA SER A 326 13.77 -25.91 -30.43
C SER A 326 14.43 -24.95 -31.43
N SER A 327 15.08 -25.45 -32.48
CA SER A 327 15.51 -24.59 -33.60
C SER A 327 14.32 -23.90 -34.28
N GLY A 328 13.19 -24.59 -34.48
CA GLY A 328 11.96 -23.96 -35.00
C GLY A 328 11.51 -22.75 -34.16
N PHE A 329 11.46 -22.90 -32.84
CA PHE A 329 11.17 -21.83 -31.89
C PHE A 329 12.16 -20.66 -32.00
N TRP A 330 13.46 -20.92 -31.81
CA TRP A 330 14.49 -19.88 -31.77
C TRP A 330 14.72 -19.20 -33.14
N GLY A 331 14.56 -19.95 -34.24
CA GLY A 331 14.61 -19.40 -35.60
C GLY A 331 13.40 -18.52 -35.92
N GLY A 332 12.21 -18.93 -35.46
CA GLY A 332 11.02 -18.08 -35.49
C GLY A 332 11.24 -16.79 -34.71
N LEU A 333 11.79 -16.89 -33.51
CA LEU A 333 12.11 -15.75 -32.64
C LEU A 333 13.13 -14.77 -33.25
N ALA A 334 14.20 -15.27 -33.86
CA ALA A 334 15.15 -14.45 -34.62
C ALA A 334 14.47 -13.74 -35.82
N LEU A 335 13.60 -14.45 -36.54
CA LEU A 335 12.84 -13.90 -37.67
C LEU A 335 11.85 -12.83 -37.21
N GLY A 336 11.13 -13.06 -36.09
CA GLY A 336 10.19 -12.11 -35.49
C GLY A 336 10.84 -10.78 -35.12
N ARG A 337 12.03 -10.84 -34.48
CA ARG A 337 12.83 -9.67 -34.07
C ARG A 337 13.15 -8.70 -35.20
N VAL A 338 13.22 -9.16 -36.46
CA VAL A 338 13.51 -8.33 -37.65
C VAL A 338 12.27 -8.13 -38.53
N GLY A 339 11.54 -9.21 -38.84
CA GLY A 339 10.45 -9.22 -39.80
C GLY A 339 9.20 -8.46 -39.35
N LEU A 340 8.94 -8.38 -38.04
CA LEU A 340 7.76 -7.68 -37.51
C LEU A 340 8.00 -6.19 -37.22
N ILE A 341 9.21 -5.65 -37.43
CA ILE A 341 9.53 -4.23 -37.16
C ILE A 341 8.58 -3.26 -37.89
N TRP A 342 8.24 -3.55 -39.15
CA TRP A 342 7.28 -2.72 -39.90
C TRP A 342 5.86 -2.80 -39.32
N LEU A 343 5.42 -4.00 -38.90
CA LEU A 343 4.09 -4.19 -38.32
C LEU A 343 3.97 -3.53 -36.94
N ASN A 344 5.02 -3.58 -36.11
CA ASN A 344 5.10 -2.87 -34.83
C ASN A 344 4.94 -1.36 -35.03
N ARG A 345 5.62 -0.79 -36.04
CA ARG A 345 5.50 0.64 -36.40
C ARG A 345 4.10 1.02 -36.88
N LEU A 346 3.36 0.10 -37.50
CA LEU A 346 1.99 0.34 -37.96
C LEU A 346 0.96 0.24 -36.83
N LEU A 347 1.14 -0.69 -35.89
CA LEU A 347 0.20 -0.94 -34.78
C LEU A 347 0.47 -0.08 -33.53
N GLY A 348 1.72 0.38 -33.36
CA GLY A 348 2.23 0.98 -32.12
C GLY A 348 2.65 -0.06 -31.09
N ASP A 349 3.76 0.23 -30.40
CA ASP A 349 4.47 -0.69 -29.49
C ASP A 349 3.55 -1.38 -28.46
N ARG A 350 2.65 -0.63 -27.81
CA ARG A 350 1.72 -1.18 -26.79
C ARG A 350 0.69 -2.14 -27.40
N SER A 351 0.06 -1.75 -28.51
CA SER A 351 -0.96 -2.55 -29.19
C SER A 351 -0.38 -3.84 -29.76
N ALA A 352 0.85 -3.78 -30.28
CA ALA A 352 1.58 -4.94 -30.81
C ALA A 352 1.80 -6.00 -29.72
N VAL A 353 2.27 -5.61 -28.52
CA VAL A 353 2.51 -6.54 -27.40
C VAL A 353 1.21 -7.25 -26.97
N PHE A 354 0.10 -6.52 -26.81
CA PHE A 354 -1.18 -7.15 -26.45
C PHE A 354 -1.72 -8.08 -27.55
N LEU A 355 -1.64 -7.67 -28.82
CA LEU A 355 -2.06 -8.51 -29.95
C LEU A 355 -1.25 -9.80 -30.02
N TYR A 356 0.08 -9.70 -29.91
CA TYR A 356 0.96 -10.87 -29.95
C TYR A 356 0.73 -11.77 -28.74
N GLY A 357 0.53 -11.22 -27.54
CA GLY A 357 0.19 -12.00 -26.34
C GLY A 357 -1.09 -12.84 -26.51
N ILE A 358 -2.17 -12.25 -27.04
CA ILE A 358 -3.43 -12.98 -27.31
C ILE A 358 -3.22 -14.10 -28.34
N LEU A 359 -2.46 -13.82 -29.41
CA LEU A 359 -2.15 -14.82 -30.44
C LEU A 359 -1.26 -15.95 -29.90
N ILE A 360 -0.25 -15.64 -29.08
CA ILE A 360 0.61 -16.64 -28.41
C ILE A 360 -0.24 -17.56 -27.52
N ILE A 361 -1.15 -17.00 -26.70
CA ILE A 361 -2.06 -17.81 -25.85
C ILE A 361 -2.91 -18.76 -26.70
N ALA A 362 -3.43 -18.31 -27.85
CA ALA A 362 -4.20 -19.17 -28.76
C ALA A 362 -3.35 -20.30 -29.38
N LEU A 363 -2.10 -20.01 -29.73
CA LEU A 363 -1.15 -21.00 -30.26
C LEU A 363 -0.68 -22.00 -29.19
N GLU A 364 -0.45 -21.56 -27.95
CA GLU A 364 -0.16 -22.46 -26.81
C GLU A 364 -1.33 -23.39 -26.48
N ILE A 365 -2.56 -22.87 -26.45
CA ILE A 365 -3.77 -23.71 -26.33
C ILE A 365 -3.84 -24.73 -27.47
N THR A 366 -3.42 -24.35 -28.68
CA THR A 366 -3.34 -25.27 -29.83
C THR A 366 -2.29 -26.36 -29.59
N ILE A 367 -1.08 -26.01 -29.14
CA ILE A 367 -0.02 -26.99 -28.78
C ILE A 367 -0.53 -27.96 -27.71
N TRP A 368 -1.27 -27.48 -26.71
CA TRP A 368 -1.78 -28.29 -25.59
C TRP A 368 -2.95 -29.20 -25.98
N LYS A 369 -3.88 -28.73 -26.81
CA LYS A 369 -5.12 -29.46 -27.16
C LYS A 369 -5.01 -30.30 -28.43
N VAL A 370 -4.12 -29.97 -29.36
CA VAL A 370 -3.96 -30.69 -30.62
C VAL A 370 -2.80 -31.70 -30.51
N PRO A 371 -3.06 -33.02 -30.59
CA PRO A 371 -2.02 -34.04 -30.53
C PRO A 371 -1.39 -34.27 -31.93
N SER A 372 -0.72 -33.25 -32.48
CA SER A 372 -0.05 -33.34 -33.79
C SER A 372 1.42 -32.95 -33.67
N LEU A 373 2.34 -33.87 -33.98
CA LEU A 373 3.78 -33.60 -33.90
C LEU A 373 4.21 -32.48 -34.85
N ILE A 374 3.80 -32.57 -36.12
CA ILE A 374 4.11 -31.56 -37.15
C ILE A 374 3.35 -30.26 -36.88
N GLY A 375 2.08 -30.36 -36.48
CA GLY A 375 1.26 -29.19 -36.12
C GLY A 375 1.90 -28.41 -34.97
N ASN A 376 2.36 -29.09 -33.93
CA ASN A 376 2.99 -28.46 -32.78
C ASN A 376 4.37 -27.90 -33.13
N ALA A 377 5.18 -28.58 -33.95
CA ALA A 377 6.45 -28.04 -34.43
C ALA A 377 6.30 -26.71 -35.20
N VAL A 378 5.30 -26.64 -36.09
CA VAL A 378 4.97 -25.42 -36.84
C VAL A 378 4.41 -24.34 -35.89
N THR A 379 3.51 -24.71 -34.98
CA THR A 379 2.87 -23.79 -34.03
C THR A 379 3.90 -23.16 -33.08
N VAL A 380 4.81 -23.95 -32.52
CA VAL A 380 5.95 -23.51 -31.71
C VAL A 380 6.85 -22.52 -32.46
N SER A 381 7.06 -22.74 -33.76
CA SER A 381 7.84 -21.81 -34.59
C SER A 381 7.13 -20.45 -34.74
N PHE A 382 5.80 -20.44 -34.89
CA PHE A 382 4.99 -19.20 -34.89
C PHE A 382 4.92 -18.52 -33.52
N VAL A 383 4.87 -19.27 -32.42
CA VAL A 383 5.00 -18.72 -31.06
C VAL A 383 6.34 -17.98 -30.93
N GLY A 384 7.43 -18.57 -31.42
CA GLY A 384 8.73 -17.90 -31.53
C GLY A 384 8.65 -16.57 -32.29
N VAL A 385 8.07 -16.57 -33.51
CA VAL A 385 7.90 -15.35 -34.33
C VAL A 385 7.17 -14.23 -33.58
N LEU A 386 6.12 -14.55 -32.82
CA LEU A 386 5.32 -13.56 -32.10
C LEU A 386 5.96 -13.11 -30.78
N LEU A 387 6.70 -13.98 -30.09
CA LEU A 387 7.48 -13.61 -28.89
C LEU A 387 8.67 -12.72 -29.24
N GLY A 388 9.30 -12.93 -30.39
CA GLY A 388 10.55 -12.28 -30.78
C GLY A 388 10.61 -10.76 -30.54
N PRO A 389 9.62 -9.97 -31.01
CA PRO A 389 9.61 -8.51 -30.80
C PRO A 389 9.42 -8.04 -29.36
N ILE A 390 8.85 -8.87 -28.47
CA ILE A 390 8.38 -8.40 -27.15
C ILE A 390 9.55 -7.87 -26.31
N PHE A 391 10.64 -8.63 -26.18
CA PHE A 391 11.80 -8.19 -25.39
C PHE A 391 12.45 -6.91 -25.97
N PRO A 392 12.75 -6.78 -27.28
CA PRO A 392 13.22 -5.51 -27.86
C PRO A 392 12.26 -4.33 -27.71
N ILE A 393 10.94 -4.54 -27.79
CA ILE A 393 9.95 -3.47 -27.55
C ILE A 393 10.02 -2.99 -26.08
N VAL A 394 10.11 -3.93 -25.14
CA VAL A 394 10.26 -3.62 -23.70
C VAL A 394 11.56 -2.87 -23.44
N ILE A 395 12.70 -3.31 -23.99
CA ILE A 395 13.99 -2.61 -23.83
C ILE A 395 13.98 -1.23 -24.50
N ASN A 396 13.35 -1.07 -25.67
CA ASN A 396 13.18 0.25 -26.28
C ASN A 396 12.33 1.17 -25.40
N HIS A 397 11.22 0.65 -24.85
CA HIS A 397 10.41 1.40 -23.88
C HIS A 397 11.20 1.74 -22.61
N ALA A 398 12.07 0.84 -22.14
CA ALA A 398 12.94 1.08 -20.99
C ALA A 398 13.88 2.25 -21.26
N SER A 399 14.52 2.28 -22.44
CA SER A 399 15.42 3.37 -22.83
C SER A 399 14.74 4.75 -22.95
N LYS A 400 13.41 4.78 -23.06
CA LYS A 400 12.58 6.00 -23.11
C LYS A 400 12.06 6.43 -21.72
N VAL A 401 12.08 5.54 -20.73
CA VAL A 401 11.54 5.76 -19.37
C VAL A 401 12.65 5.84 -18.30
N LEU A 402 13.80 5.19 -18.54
CA LEU A 402 14.97 5.22 -17.67
C LEU A 402 15.92 6.35 -18.11
N PRO A 403 16.45 7.17 -17.18
CA PRO A 403 17.43 8.20 -17.51
C PRO A 403 18.66 7.61 -18.21
N HIS A 404 19.18 8.30 -19.22
CA HIS A 404 20.25 7.74 -20.06
C HIS A 404 21.57 7.47 -19.30
N TRP A 405 21.86 8.19 -18.22
CA TRP A 405 23.02 7.92 -17.35
C TRP A 405 22.86 6.64 -16.51
N LEU A 406 21.62 6.14 -16.33
CA LEU A 406 21.35 4.86 -15.66
C LEU A 406 21.63 3.66 -16.59
N LEU A 407 21.68 3.91 -17.91
CA LEU A 407 21.90 2.89 -18.94
C LEU A 407 23.40 2.67 -19.23
N THR A 408 24.28 3.60 -18.86
CA THR A 408 25.74 3.42 -18.92
C THR A 408 26.54 4.49 -18.17
N ASP A 409 27.56 4.00 -17.46
CA ASP A 409 28.83 4.64 -17.06
C ASP A 409 29.02 5.25 -15.65
N SER A 410 30.30 5.35 -15.26
CA SER A 410 30.81 5.44 -13.88
C SER A 410 31.80 6.60 -13.65
N PRO A 411 31.68 7.37 -12.56
CA PRO A 411 32.82 8.07 -11.96
C PRO A 411 33.01 7.81 -10.43
N ARG A 412 34.10 8.34 -9.85
CA ARG A 412 34.77 7.85 -8.61
C ARG A 412 35.33 9.05 -7.79
N PRO A 413 35.86 8.89 -6.55
CA PRO A 413 35.17 8.61 -5.27
C PRO A 413 35.43 9.68 -4.17
N THR A 414 34.61 9.68 -3.11
CA THR A 414 35.06 9.99 -1.73
C THR A 414 34.33 9.13 -0.71
N SER A 415 35.09 8.48 0.19
CA SER A 415 34.68 7.85 1.45
C SER A 415 33.27 7.23 1.56
N MET A 416 33.18 5.92 1.37
CA MET A 416 32.14 5.12 2.05
C MET A 416 32.75 3.83 2.59
N ALA A 417 33.01 3.80 3.89
CA ALA A 417 33.29 2.56 4.61
C ALA A 417 31.95 1.83 4.84
N GLN A 418 31.95 0.53 4.56
CA GLN A 418 31.05 -0.51 5.09
C GLN A 418 29.59 -0.09 5.41
N SER A 419 28.70 -0.23 4.42
CA SER A 419 27.25 -0.37 4.66
C SER A 419 26.79 -1.79 4.32
N SER A 420 27.11 -2.75 5.19
CA SER A 420 26.68 -4.16 5.10
C SER A 420 25.79 -4.55 6.28
N THR A 421 24.76 -3.75 6.56
CA THR A 421 23.85 -3.94 7.71
C THR A 421 22.72 -4.95 7.46
N GLY A 422 22.47 -5.37 6.21
CA GLY A 422 21.39 -6.32 5.89
C GLY A 422 21.59 -7.77 6.37
N SER A 423 22.81 -8.18 6.72
CA SER A 423 23.09 -9.56 7.13
C SER A 423 22.83 -9.84 8.62
N SER A 424 22.83 -8.80 9.46
CA SER A 424 22.65 -8.91 10.92
C SER A 424 21.22 -9.35 11.26
N ALA A 425 20.23 -8.55 10.85
CA ALA A 425 18.82 -8.78 11.13
C ALA A 425 18.30 -10.09 10.51
N PHE A 426 18.85 -10.54 9.38
CA PHE A 426 18.49 -11.82 8.77
C PHE A 426 18.90 -13.01 9.66
N SER A 427 20.14 -13.03 10.14
CA SER A 427 20.64 -14.08 11.03
C SER A 427 19.90 -14.07 12.38
N GLN A 428 19.76 -12.89 12.99
CA GLN A 428 19.02 -12.72 14.24
C GLN A 428 17.56 -13.15 14.12
N THR A 429 16.86 -12.78 13.03
CA THR A 429 15.46 -13.19 12.86
C THR A 429 15.32 -14.68 12.55
N LEU A 430 16.26 -15.29 11.83
CA LEU A 430 16.27 -16.74 11.61
C LEU A 430 16.54 -17.52 12.91
N GLN A 431 17.49 -17.05 13.73
CA GLN A 431 17.74 -17.58 15.07
C GLN A 431 16.52 -17.42 15.97
N PHE A 432 15.84 -16.27 15.94
CA PHE A 432 14.60 -16.03 16.70
C PHE A 432 13.44 -16.93 16.22
N ILE A 433 13.18 -17.00 14.92
CA ILE A 433 12.19 -17.90 14.32
C ILE A 433 12.46 -19.35 14.72
N THR A 434 13.72 -19.77 14.68
CA THR A 434 14.15 -21.10 15.10
C THR A 434 13.91 -21.31 16.59
N SER A 435 14.45 -20.47 17.47
CA SER A 435 14.28 -20.62 18.93
C SER A 435 12.80 -20.64 19.37
N VAL A 436 11.95 -19.79 18.78
CA VAL A 436 10.50 -19.79 19.02
C VAL A 436 9.85 -21.09 18.53
N LYS A 437 10.19 -21.59 17.34
CA LYS A 437 9.70 -22.90 16.88
C LYS A 437 10.13 -24.02 17.82
N LEU A 438 11.36 -23.99 18.34
CA LEU A 438 11.89 -25.04 19.21
C LEU A 438 11.23 -25.03 20.59
N GLN A 439 11.11 -23.86 21.21
CA GLN A 439 10.48 -23.71 22.52
C GLN A 439 9.01 -24.15 22.49
N GLU A 440 8.26 -23.72 21.48
CA GLU A 440 6.85 -24.11 21.33
C GLU A 440 6.71 -25.57 20.87
N LEU A 441 7.63 -26.12 20.05
CA LEU A 441 7.61 -27.55 19.70
C LEU A 441 7.86 -28.43 20.92
N GLN A 442 8.78 -28.04 21.80
CA GLN A 442 9.02 -28.72 23.07
C GLN A 442 7.77 -28.66 23.96
N HIS A 443 7.14 -27.49 24.09
CA HIS A 443 5.91 -27.33 24.89
C HIS A 443 4.74 -28.18 24.36
N GLN A 444 4.52 -28.20 23.03
CA GLN A 444 3.53 -29.06 22.39
C GLN A 444 3.85 -30.56 22.58
N SER A 445 5.11 -30.96 22.43
CA SER A 445 5.57 -32.34 22.64
C SER A 445 5.31 -32.84 24.07
N GLU A 446 5.69 -32.04 25.08
CA GLU A 446 5.46 -32.39 26.49
C GLU A 446 3.96 -32.44 26.85
N THR A 447 3.16 -31.53 26.30
CA THR A 447 1.71 -31.49 26.51
C THR A 447 1.01 -32.65 25.79
N PHE A 448 1.46 -32.99 24.59
CA PHE A 448 0.92 -34.12 23.82
C PHE A 448 1.26 -35.45 24.46
N SER A 449 2.50 -35.67 24.91
CA SER A 449 2.89 -36.90 25.59
C SER A 449 2.01 -37.14 26.83
N LYS A 450 1.84 -36.11 27.68
CA LYS A 450 0.96 -36.18 28.86
C LYS A 450 -0.50 -36.52 28.49
N HIS A 451 -1.01 -35.97 27.39
CA HIS A 451 -2.35 -36.29 26.89
C HIS A 451 -2.46 -37.73 26.38
N VAL A 452 -1.45 -38.24 25.67
CA VAL A 452 -1.39 -39.63 25.21
C VAL A 452 -1.29 -40.59 26.39
N ASP A 453 -0.48 -40.28 27.40
CA ASP A 453 -0.34 -41.07 28.62
C ASP A 453 -1.68 -41.15 29.38
N ASP A 454 -2.36 -40.03 29.58
CA ASP A 454 -3.70 -39.98 30.21
C ASP A 454 -4.76 -40.76 29.41
N VAL A 455 -4.82 -40.58 28.09
CA VAL A 455 -5.76 -41.31 27.21
C VAL A 455 -5.47 -42.82 27.23
N THR A 456 -4.21 -43.23 27.22
CA THR A 456 -3.81 -44.64 27.26
C THR A 456 -4.11 -45.26 28.63
N ASN A 457 -3.88 -44.53 29.72
CA ASN A 457 -4.26 -44.96 31.06
C ASN A 457 -5.78 -45.11 31.20
N ARG A 458 -6.57 -44.15 30.73
CA ARG A 458 -8.05 -44.25 30.70
C ARG A 458 -8.53 -45.44 29.87
N ALA A 459 -7.89 -45.72 28.73
CA ALA A 459 -8.19 -46.88 27.90
C ALA A 459 -7.81 -48.22 28.56
N SER A 460 -6.73 -48.27 29.34
CA SER A 460 -6.33 -49.47 30.09
C SER A 460 -7.29 -49.84 31.23
N MET A 461 -8.02 -48.86 31.76
CA MET A 461 -9.07 -49.00 32.78
C MET A 461 -10.48 -49.14 32.16
N ALA A 462 -10.59 -49.77 30.98
CA ALA A 462 -11.86 -49.95 30.28
C ALA A 462 -12.54 -51.30 30.62
N GLU A 463 -13.86 -51.28 30.77
CA GLU A 463 -14.66 -52.49 31.00
C GLU A 463 -15.00 -53.17 29.66
N GLY A 464 -13.95 -53.69 29.01
CA GLY A 464 -14.03 -54.42 27.74
C GLY A 464 -13.62 -53.60 26.51
N GLU A 465 -13.41 -54.31 25.39
CA GLU A 465 -12.77 -53.75 24.19
C GLU A 465 -13.57 -52.60 23.55
N ILE A 466 -14.91 -52.66 23.57
CA ILE A 466 -15.76 -51.60 23.01
C ILE A 466 -15.61 -50.28 23.79
N ASP A 467 -15.52 -50.35 25.12
CA ASP A 467 -15.28 -49.18 25.98
C ASP A 467 -13.83 -48.67 25.82
N LYS A 468 -12.87 -49.59 25.63
CA LYS A 468 -11.48 -49.25 25.34
C LYS A 468 -11.34 -48.41 24.07
N VAL A 469 -11.90 -48.87 22.95
CA VAL A 469 -11.83 -48.16 21.66
C VAL A 469 -12.62 -46.84 21.71
N GLN A 470 -13.75 -46.79 22.43
CA GLN A 470 -14.49 -45.54 22.66
C GLN A 470 -13.61 -44.49 23.36
N LYS A 471 -12.96 -44.86 24.49
CA LYS A 471 -12.07 -43.96 25.25
C LYS A 471 -10.87 -43.49 24.43
N LEU A 472 -10.28 -44.37 23.60
CA LEU A 472 -9.22 -44.01 22.65
C LEU A 472 -9.71 -43.02 21.58
N LEU A 473 -10.87 -43.28 20.99
CA LEU A 473 -11.47 -42.43 19.95
C LEU A 473 -11.80 -41.03 20.49
N ASP A 474 -12.38 -40.94 21.67
CA ASP A 474 -12.69 -39.68 22.33
C ASP A 474 -11.41 -38.93 22.72
N GLY A 475 -10.37 -39.65 23.17
CA GLY A 475 -9.04 -39.10 23.43
C GLY A 475 -8.36 -38.52 22.18
N VAL A 476 -8.48 -39.18 21.03
CA VAL A 476 -8.00 -38.68 19.72
C VAL A 476 -8.79 -37.44 19.28
N LYS A 477 -10.13 -37.46 19.41
CA LYS A 477 -11.00 -36.32 19.04
C LYS A 477 -10.86 -35.12 19.99
N ALA A 478 -10.40 -35.33 21.23
CA ALA A 478 -10.19 -34.27 22.22
C ALA A 478 -8.94 -33.41 21.98
N TRP A 479 -7.91 -33.93 21.28
CA TRP A 479 -6.67 -33.17 21.04
C TRP A 479 -6.88 -32.01 20.06
N LYS A 480 -6.46 -30.80 20.46
CA LYS A 480 -6.62 -29.55 19.68
C LYS A 480 -5.32 -28.78 19.41
N GLY A 481 -4.17 -29.30 19.85
CA GLY A 481 -2.86 -28.66 19.69
C GLY A 481 -2.28 -28.81 18.28
N LEU A 482 -0.97 -28.55 18.15
CA LEU A 482 -0.23 -28.75 16.91
C LEU A 482 -0.29 -30.23 16.49
N GLY A 483 -0.17 -30.50 15.18
CA GLY A 483 -0.27 -31.86 14.65
C GLY A 483 -1.66 -32.48 14.86
N ARG A 484 -2.73 -31.80 14.39
CA ARG A 484 -4.12 -32.33 14.40
C ARG A 484 -4.14 -33.81 14.00
N LEU A 485 -4.56 -34.68 14.93
CA LEU A 485 -4.82 -36.10 14.69
C LEU A 485 -6.05 -36.36 13.80
N THR A 486 -6.73 -35.29 13.37
CA THR A 486 -7.97 -35.34 12.61
C THR A 486 -7.75 -35.04 11.12
N ALA A 487 -8.10 -36.03 10.30
CA ALA A 487 -8.42 -35.93 8.87
C ALA A 487 -7.28 -35.69 7.86
N THR A 488 -6.54 -36.76 7.56
CA THR A 488 -6.45 -37.30 6.16
C THR A 488 -6.43 -38.83 6.15
N ASP A 489 -5.73 -39.46 7.10
CA ASP A 489 -5.36 -40.89 6.99
C ASP A 489 -6.22 -41.85 7.85
N LEU A 490 -7.08 -41.32 8.72
CA LEU A 490 -7.87 -42.09 9.69
C LEU A 490 -9.39 -41.80 9.58
N PRO A 491 -10.23 -42.82 9.34
CA PRO A 491 -11.68 -42.64 9.20
C PRO A 491 -12.37 -42.66 10.58
N LEU A 492 -12.07 -41.66 11.42
CA LEU A 492 -12.53 -41.58 12.82
C LEU A 492 -14.07 -41.62 12.95
N ASP A 493 -14.80 -41.06 12.00
CA ASP A 493 -16.27 -41.08 11.99
C ASP A 493 -16.83 -42.45 11.59
N ASN A 494 -16.14 -43.18 10.72
CA ASN A 494 -16.50 -44.57 10.42
C ASN A 494 -16.25 -45.46 11.64
N ILE A 495 -15.12 -45.29 12.35
CA ILE A 495 -14.85 -46.03 13.59
C ILE A 495 -15.93 -45.75 14.64
N GLN A 496 -16.45 -44.52 14.72
CA GLN A 496 -17.58 -44.19 15.61
C GLN A 496 -18.88 -44.92 15.23
N LEU A 497 -19.18 -45.00 13.92
CA LEU A 497 -20.33 -45.75 13.40
C LEU A 497 -20.18 -47.27 13.62
N TRP A 498 -18.99 -47.82 13.37
CA TRP A 498 -18.67 -49.23 13.58
C TRP A 498 -18.72 -49.61 15.06
N LEU A 499 -18.30 -48.73 15.97
CA LEU A 499 -18.48 -48.91 17.42
C LEU A 499 -19.96 -48.89 17.84
N HIS A 500 -20.80 -48.12 17.16
CA HIS A 500 -22.24 -48.15 17.42
C HIS A 500 -22.85 -49.48 16.98
N GLN A 501 -22.46 -49.99 15.80
CA GLN A 501 -22.86 -51.33 15.34
C GLN A 501 -22.36 -52.43 16.29
N ALA A 502 -21.10 -52.42 16.70
CA ALA A 502 -20.51 -53.42 17.60
C ALA A 502 -21.19 -53.53 18.97
N LYS A 503 -21.91 -52.49 19.42
CA LYS A 503 -22.71 -52.51 20.67
C LYS A 503 -24.03 -53.27 20.53
N THR A 504 -24.51 -53.52 19.31
CA THR A 504 -25.84 -54.09 19.03
C THR A 504 -25.83 -55.31 18.10
N ASP A 505 -24.78 -55.48 17.29
CA ASP A 505 -24.65 -56.52 16.28
C ASP A 505 -23.65 -57.61 16.73
N PRO A 506 -24.12 -58.79 17.17
CA PRO A 506 -23.26 -59.88 17.63
C PRO A 506 -22.46 -60.56 16.52
N SER A 507 -22.61 -60.17 15.25
CA SER A 507 -21.78 -60.67 14.15
C SER A 507 -20.42 -59.96 14.04
N ILE A 508 -20.25 -58.78 14.67
CA ILE A 508 -18.97 -58.10 14.77
C ILE A 508 -18.07 -58.87 15.74
N SER A 509 -16.93 -59.35 15.26
CA SER A 509 -15.99 -60.08 16.11
C SER A 509 -15.21 -59.14 17.04
N ILE A 510 -14.96 -59.59 18.28
CA ILE A 510 -14.11 -58.87 19.25
C ILE A 510 -12.72 -58.55 18.66
N ARG A 511 -12.22 -59.42 17.78
CA ARG A 511 -10.96 -59.22 17.05
C ARG A 511 -10.97 -57.98 16.16
N GLN A 512 -12.07 -57.68 15.47
CA GLN A 512 -12.20 -56.46 14.65
C GLN A 512 -12.23 -55.20 15.53
N VAL A 513 -12.88 -55.26 16.70
CA VAL A 513 -12.86 -54.16 17.68
C VAL A 513 -11.44 -53.93 18.19
N GLN A 514 -10.69 -55.00 18.52
CA GLN A 514 -9.28 -54.92 18.90
C GLN A 514 -8.39 -54.34 17.79
N GLU A 515 -8.65 -54.68 16.51
CA GLU A 515 -7.93 -54.10 15.37
C GLU A 515 -8.17 -52.57 15.25
N TRP A 516 -9.38 -52.07 15.51
CA TRP A 516 -9.65 -50.63 15.59
C TRP A 516 -8.94 -49.95 16.78
N GLY A 517 -8.91 -50.60 17.94
CA GLY A 517 -8.17 -50.11 19.11
C GLY A 517 -6.67 -50.02 18.86
N ASN A 518 -6.09 -51.09 18.32
CA ASN A 518 -4.67 -51.14 17.94
C ASN A 518 -4.32 -50.08 16.89
N LEU A 519 -5.20 -49.81 15.93
CA LEU A 519 -5.02 -48.75 14.94
C LEU A 519 -4.94 -47.35 15.60
N LEU A 520 -5.84 -47.06 16.54
CA LEU A 520 -5.85 -45.79 17.29
C LEU A 520 -4.62 -45.66 18.20
N GLU A 521 -4.25 -46.71 18.96
CA GLU A 521 -3.03 -46.72 19.79
C GLU A 521 -1.76 -46.56 18.95
N THR A 522 -1.66 -47.25 17.81
CA THR A 522 -0.51 -47.14 16.89
C THR A 522 -0.37 -45.72 16.36
N HIS A 523 -1.48 -45.07 15.99
CA HIS A 523 -1.45 -43.70 15.49
C HIS A 523 -1.09 -42.68 16.59
N LEU A 524 -1.58 -42.86 17.82
CA LEU A 524 -1.17 -42.05 18.98
C LEU A 524 0.34 -42.17 19.23
N ARG A 525 0.87 -43.40 19.30
CA ARG A 525 2.31 -43.65 19.49
C ARG A 525 3.17 -43.09 18.36
N ALA A 526 2.78 -43.34 17.11
CA ALA A 526 3.49 -42.79 15.94
C ALA A 526 3.50 -41.25 15.93
N SER A 527 2.46 -40.62 16.48
CA SER A 527 2.41 -39.16 16.62
C SER A 527 3.36 -38.65 17.70
N VAL A 528 3.53 -39.36 18.84
CA VAL A 528 4.56 -39.04 19.84
C VAL A 528 5.95 -39.15 19.23
N THR A 529 6.23 -40.25 18.52
CA THR A 529 7.52 -40.44 17.84
C THR A 529 7.82 -39.34 16.80
N ARG A 530 6.80 -38.82 16.09
CA ARG A 530 6.98 -37.65 15.19
C ARG A 530 7.39 -36.39 15.95
N PHE A 531 6.84 -36.14 17.14
CA PHE A 531 7.29 -35.04 18.00
C PHE A 531 8.72 -35.27 18.52
N ASP A 532 9.09 -36.49 18.91
CA ASP A 532 10.45 -36.82 19.36
C ASP A 532 11.50 -36.58 18.26
N TYR A 533 11.21 -36.98 17.02
CA TYR A 533 12.10 -36.74 15.88
C TYR A 533 12.15 -35.27 15.46
N ALA A 534 11.05 -34.52 15.58
CA ALA A 534 11.06 -33.08 15.36
C ALA A 534 11.85 -32.33 16.44
N LYS A 535 11.80 -32.80 17.70
CA LYS A 535 12.64 -32.32 18.81
C LYS A 535 14.11 -32.66 18.59
N LEU A 536 14.43 -33.87 18.12
CA LEU A 536 15.79 -34.26 17.74
C LEU A 536 16.35 -33.37 16.63
N PHE A 537 15.60 -33.17 15.54
CA PHE A 537 16.00 -32.26 14.46
C PHE A 537 16.20 -30.83 14.97
N GLY A 538 15.34 -30.39 15.89
CA GLY A 538 15.46 -29.09 16.54
C GLY A 538 16.69 -28.94 17.43
N ASN A 539 17.05 -29.98 18.18
CA ASN A 539 18.28 -30.02 18.95
C ASN A 539 19.51 -29.99 18.04
N LEU A 540 19.52 -30.75 16.93
CA LEU A 540 20.59 -30.73 15.93
C LEU A 540 20.74 -29.36 15.26
N LEU A 541 19.62 -28.66 15.01
CA LEU A 541 19.64 -27.30 14.47
C LEU A 541 20.14 -26.28 15.51
N THR A 542 19.84 -26.50 16.80
CA THR A 542 20.40 -25.70 17.91
C THR A 542 21.90 -25.91 18.05
N GLU A 543 22.33 -27.17 17.98
CA GLU A 543 23.74 -27.58 17.99
C GLU A 543 24.51 -26.90 16.85
N TRP A 544 23.96 -26.90 15.62
CA TRP A 544 24.55 -26.20 14.47
C TRP A 544 24.56 -24.66 14.62
N LEU A 545 23.55 -24.07 15.26
CA LEU A 545 23.55 -22.63 15.55
C LEU A 545 24.58 -22.26 16.63
N GLN A 546 24.81 -23.16 17.61
CA GLN A 546 25.73 -22.98 18.74
C GLN A 546 27.17 -23.43 18.44
N SER A 547 27.42 -24.29 17.44
CA SER A 547 28.75 -24.80 17.10
C SER A 547 29.70 -23.75 16.53
N GLY A 548 29.16 -22.59 16.12
CA GLY A 548 29.91 -21.55 15.42
C GLY A 548 30.04 -21.80 13.92
N ASP A 549 29.54 -22.91 13.36
CA ASP A 549 29.52 -23.15 11.91
C ASP A 549 28.68 -22.09 11.17
N SER A 550 27.70 -21.50 11.86
CA SER A 550 26.95 -20.32 11.39
C SER A 550 27.85 -19.09 11.14
N GLN A 551 28.99 -18.95 11.83
CA GLN A 551 29.96 -17.87 11.64
C GLN A 551 30.91 -18.09 10.46
N ALA A 552 31.00 -19.31 9.91
CA ALA A 552 31.80 -19.60 8.72
C ALA A 552 31.27 -18.91 7.43
N THR A 553 30.10 -18.26 7.49
CA THR A 553 29.56 -17.41 6.41
C THR A 553 29.90 -15.92 6.51
N GLY A 554 30.70 -15.51 7.50
CA GLY A 554 31.49 -14.28 7.42
C GLY A 554 31.30 -13.27 8.57
N LEU A 555 32.46 -12.81 9.07
CA LEU A 555 32.68 -11.69 10.00
C LEU A 555 32.17 -11.87 11.45
N VAL A 556 33.08 -12.35 12.29
CA VAL A 556 33.05 -12.17 13.74
C VAL A 556 33.50 -10.74 14.07
N VAL A 557 32.76 -10.06 14.95
CA VAL A 557 33.26 -8.89 15.68
C VAL A 557 34.04 -9.39 16.89
N SER A 558 35.31 -9.01 16.99
CA SER A 558 36.08 -9.16 18.22
C SER A 558 35.56 -8.19 19.28
N GLU A 559 35.25 -8.70 20.47
CA GLU A 559 35.04 -7.86 21.65
C GLU A 559 36.37 -7.18 22.03
N GLU A 560 36.56 -5.93 21.60
CA GLU A 560 37.52 -5.02 22.22
C GLU A 560 36.75 -3.90 22.93
N SER A 561 37.05 -3.75 24.21
CA SER A 561 36.50 -2.74 25.11
C SER A 561 37.24 -1.42 24.91
N ASP A 562 36.61 -0.46 24.24
CA ASP A 562 37.06 0.94 24.25
C ASP A 562 36.31 1.74 25.31
N ASP A 563 36.96 1.92 26.46
CA ASP A 563 36.65 2.97 27.42
C ASP A 563 37.05 4.34 26.83
N ALA A 564 36.11 5.30 26.88
CA ALA A 564 36.31 6.75 26.80
C ALA A 564 37.03 7.36 25.58
N ASP A 565 36.29 8.21 24.84
CA ASP A 565 36.57 9.65 24.97
C ASP A 565 35.28 10.48 24.88
N GLY A 566 35.26 11.62 25.56
CA GLY A 566 34.10 12.50 25.66
C GLY A 566 34.12 13.61 24.60
N SER A 567 33.07 13.69 23.78
CA SER A 567 32.76 14.89 23.00
C SER A 567 31.38 15.42 23.35
N GLU A 568 31.32 16.60 23.95
CA GLU A 568 30.07 17.27 24.33
C GLU A 568 29.22 17.62 23.08
N PRO A 569 27.91 17.37 23.08
CA PRO A 569 27.00 18.04 22.16
C PRO A 569 26.75 19.46 22.65
N VAL A 570 27.42 20.43 22.01
CA VAL A 570 27.21 21.86 22.25
C VAL A 570 25.81 22.28 21.78
N GLY A 571 24.94 22.64 22.74
CA GLY A 571 23.60 23.19 22.48
C GLY A 571 22.49 22.53 23.28
N GLU A 572 22.33 22.87 24.57
CA GLU A 572 21.26 22.34 25.41
C GLU A 572 19.90 23.03 25.19
N ASP A 573 18.97 22.38 24.48
CA ASP A 573 17.54 22.68 24.62
C ASP A 573 16.96 22.08 25.90
N LYS A 574 17.20 22.78 27.02
CA LYS A 574 16.67 22.44 28.35
C LYS A 574 15.14 22.19 28.42
N PRO A 575 14.25 22.95 27.73
CA PRO A 575 12.81 22.73 27.88
C PRO A 575 12.34 21.39 27.29
N ALA A 576 12.85 20.96 26.13
CA ALA A 576 12.42 19.71 25.49
C ALA A 576 12.80 18.47 26.33
N ARG A 577 13.95 18.51 27.02
CA ARG A 577 14.36 17.45 27.95
C ARG A 577 13.45 17.39 29.18
N ALA A 578 12.97 18.53 29.69
CA ALA A 578 12.06 18.58 30.83
C ALA A 578 10.66 18.02 30.46
N GLU A 579 10.08 18.44 29.33
CA GLU A 579 8.78 17.95 28.86
C GLU A 579 8.77 16.44 28.62
N LYS A 580 9.85 15.90 28.02
CA LYS A 580 10.02 14.45 27.82
C LYS A 580 10.00 13.68 29.14
N VAL A 581 10.66 14.20 30.17
CA VAL A 581 10.70 13.58 31.50
C VAL A 581 9.34 13.68 32.18
N GLU A 582 8.70 14.85 32.21
CA GLU A 582 7.38 15.04 32.81
C GLU A 582 6.32 14.10 32.22
N GLN A 583 6.26 13.99 30.88
CA GLN A 583 5.29 13.10 30.23
C GLN A 583 5.64 11.62 30.40
N LYS A 584 6.93 11.25 30.45
CA LYS A 584 7.37 9.89 30.79
C LYS A 584 6.93 9.52 32.21
N ASP A 585 7.17 10.40 33.17
CA ASP A 585 6.83 10.18 34.58
C ASP A 585 5.31 10.11 34.79
N LYS A 586 4.54 10.98 34.12
CA LYS A 586 3.07 10.90 34.14
C LYS A 586 2.54 9.59 33.54
N ILE A 587 3.11 9.12 32.43
CA ILE A 587 2.74 7.82 31.84
C ILE A 587 3.07 6.68 32.81
N GLN A 588 4.24 6.68 33.46
CA GLN A 588 4.62 5.66 34.44
C GLN A 588 3.71 5.66 35.69
N GLU A 589 3.41 6.84 36.24
CA GLU A 589 2.45 7.03 37.34
C GLU A 589 1.06 6.50 36.98
N LEU A 590 0.64 6.72 35.72
CA LEU A 590 -0.59 6.13 35.21
C LEU A 590 -0.47 4.61 35.10
N ILE A 591 0.31 4.07 34.18
CA ILE A 591 0.18 2.66 33.76
C ILE A 591 0.57 1.63 34.83
N PHE A 592 1.39 2.00 35.83
CA PHE A 592 1.82 1.07 36.89
C PHE A 592 0.95 1.10 38.15
N ALA A 593 0.08 2.11 38.32
CA ALA A 593 -0.85 2.16 39.44
C ALA A 593 -2.12 1.35 39.13
N GLU A 594 -2.55 0.51 40.07
CA GLU A 594 -3.82 -0.20 39.98
C GLU A 594 -5.00 0.77 40.12
N LYS A 595 -6.05 0.56 39.32
CA LYS A 595 -7.33 1.27 39.40
C LYS A 595 -8.45 0.24 39.39
N PRO A 596 -8.71 -0.43 40.54
CA PRO A 596 -9.74 -1.47 40.61
C PRO A 596 -11.12 -0.86 40.39
N MET A 597 -11.94 -1.49 39.56
CA MET A 597 -13.28 -1.01 39.24
C MET A 597 -14.34 -2.01 39.70
N ASN A 598 -15.54 -1.51 40.04
CA ASN A 598 -16.65 -2.38 40.42
C ASN A 598 -17.24 -3.04 39.16
N THR A 599 -16.68 -4.19 38.78
CA THR A 599 -17.09 -4.97 37.60
C THR A 599 -18.58 -5.30 37.62
N LYS A 600 -19.14 -5.62 38.80
CA LYS A 600 -20.57 -5.92 38.96
C LYS A 600 -21.45 -4.72 38.65
N ALA A 601 -21.07 -3.51 39.09
CA ALA A 601 -21.82 -2.30 38.77
C ALA A 601 -21.73 -1.94 37.27
N ILE A 602 -20.60 -2.22 36.61
CA ILE A 602 -20.47 -2.09 35.15
C ILE A 602 -21.42 -3.07 34.45
N GLU A 603 -21.46 -4.33 34.88
CA GLU A 603 -22.34 -5.36 34.32
C GLU A 603 -23.83 -5.01 34.52
N GLU A 604 -24.23 -4.65 35.75
CA GLU A 604 -25.60 -4.23 36.08
C GLU A 604 -26.07 -3.02 35.24
N TYR A 605 -25.21 -2.02 35.07
CA TYR A 605 -25.50 -0.85 34.23
C TYR A 605 -25.66 -1.22 32.76
N LEU A 606 -24.79 -2.08 32.21
CA LEU A 606 -24.88 -2.53 30.82
C LEU A 606 -26.11 -3.43 30.60
N GLU A 607 -26.50 -4.24 31.58
CA GLU A 607 -27.75 -5.00 31.54
C GLU A 607 -28.99 -4.09 31.59
N GLU A 608 -28.98 -3.02 32.38
CA GLU A 608 -30.03 -1.98 32.37
C GLU A 608 -30.10 -1.29 31.01
N LEU A 609 -28.96 -0.91 30.43
CA LEU A 609 -28.87 -0.21 29.15
C LEU A 609 -29.40 -1.04 27.97
N PHE A 610 -29.20 -2.37 27.99
CA PHE A 610 -29.70 -3.30 26.98
C PHE A 610 -31.01 -4.02 27.40
N SER A 611 -31.73 -3.49 28.40
CA SER A 611 -32.95 -4.13 28.95
C SER A 611 -34.16 -4.10 28.01
N ALA A 612 -34.26 -3.10 27.11
CA ALA A 612 -35.36 -2.97 26.15
C ALA A 612 -35.45 -4.17 25.19
N PRO A 613 -36.65 -4.59 24.73
CA PRO A 613 -36.81 -5.81 23.93
C PRO A 613 -35.93 -5.87 22.67
N ASP A 614 -35.88 -4.78 21.90
CA ASP A 614 -35.07 -4.70 20.68
C ASP A 614 -33.57 -4.64 20.98
N ALA A 615 -33.16 -3.91 22.02
CA ALA A 615 -31.76 -3.87 22.47
C ALA A 615 -31.28 -5.24 22.95
N LYS A 616 -32.11 -5.98 23.68
CA LYS A 616 -31.83 -7.34 24.13
C LYS A 616 -31.75 -8.34 22.97
N ALA A 617 -32.57 -8.15 21.93
CA ALA A 617 -32.50 -8.94 20.70
C ALA A 617 -31.20 -8.65 19.92
N ALA A 618 -30.83 -7.38 19.76
CA ALA A 618 -29.59 -6.96 19.11
C ALA A 618 -28.35 -7.49 19.86
N LEU A 619 -28.29 -7.32 21.20
CA LEU A 619 -27.19 -7.84 22.04
C LEU A 619 -27.06 -9.37 21.95
N LYS A 620 -28.16 -10.11 21.81
CA LYS A 620 -28.11 -11.57 21.57
C LYS A 620 -27.47 -11.90 20.22
N GLY A 621 -27.69 -11.08 19.19
CA GLY A 621 -27.01 -11.17 17.90
C GLY A 621 -25.50 -10.92 18.04
N VAL A 622 -25.12 -9.79 18.66
CA VAL A 622 -23.71 -9.44 18.95
C VAL A 622 -22.99 -10.58 19.65
N ARG A 623 -23.55 -11.07 20.77
CA ARG A 623 -22.95 -12.15 21.58
C ARG A 623 -22.69 -13.41 20.76
N LYS A 624 -23.65 -13.82 19.92
CA LYS A 624 -23.48 -14.98 19.05
C LYS A 624 -22.38 -14.74 18.00
N ASN A 625 -22.39 -13.59 17.35
CA ASN A 625 -21.41 -13.24 16.32
C ASN A 625 -19.98 -13.21 16.89
N LEU A 626 -19.77 -12.69 18.10
CA LEU A 626 -18.46 -12.68 18.77
C LEU A 626 -18.04 -14.05 19.30
N GLU A 627 -18.98 -14.90 19.73
CA GLU A 627 -18.69 -16.28 20.11
C GLU A 627 -18.19 -17.10 18.90
N ASP A 628 -18.86 -16.97 17.76
CA ASP A 628 -18.49 -17.64 16.52
C ASP A 628 -17.20 -17.07 15.89
N LEU A 629 -16.95 -15.76 16.04
CA LEU A 629 -15.66 -15.13 15.74
C LEU A 629 -14.52 -15.70 16.61
N GLY A 630 -14.79 -15.92 17.90
CA GLY A 630 -13.82 -16.51 18.83
C GLY A 630 -13.47 -17.97 18.50
N LYS A 631 -14.45 -18.75 18.02
CA LYS A 631 -14.24 -20.13 17.53
C LYS A 631 -13.43 -20.15 16.24
N THR A 632 -13.79 -19.30 15.26
CA THR A 632 -13.12 -19.24 13.96
C THR A 632 -11.71 -18.67 14.05
N SER A 633 -11.47 -17.66 14.89
CA SER A 633 -10.14 -17.06 15.05
C SER A 633 -9.09 -18.01 15.64
N ARG A 634 -9.51 -19.03 16.40
CA ARG A 634 -8.63 -20.11 16.88
C ARG A 634 -8.33 -21.17 15.80
N SER A 635 -9.28 -21.41 14.90
CA SER A 635 -9.19 -22.50 13.90
C SER A 635 -8.65 -22.05 12.54
N ALA A 636 -8.72 -20.76 12.23
CA ALA A 636 -8.28 -20.18 10.97
C ALA A 636 -6.75 -20.08 10.91
N ARG A 637 -6.17 -20.67 9.86
CA ARG A 637 -4.72 -20.61 9.62
C ARG A 637 -4.32 -19.31 8.91
N VAL A 638 -3.21 -18.72 9.35
CA VAL A 638 -2.48 -17.68 8.63
C VAL A 638 -1.81 -18.33 7.41
N SER A 639 -2.01 -17.79 6.22
CA SER A 639 -1.30 -18.22 5.01
C SER A 639 -0.19 -17.23 4.62
N PRO A 640 0.80 -17.65 3.79
CA PRO A 640 1.75 -16.72 3.18
C PRO A 640 1.06 -15.61 2.37
N ARG A 641 -0.11 -15.90 1.80
CA ARG A 641 -0.94 -14.92 1.10
C ARG A 641 -1.49 -13.85 2.05
N ASP A 642 -1.89 -14.19 3.27
CA ASP A 642 -2.35 -13.20 4.27
C ASP A 642 -1.22 -12.25 4.68
N LEU A 643 -0.02 -12.79 4.91
CA LEU A 643 1.20 -12.01 5.16
C LEU A 643 1.48 -11.01 4.04
N LYS A 644 1.48 -11.49 2.78
CA LYS A 644 1.81 -10.70 1.59
C LYS A 644 0.74 -9.68 1.18
N SER A 645 -0.55 -10.00 1.41
CA SER A 645 -1.67 -9.18 0.92
C SER A 645 -2.10 -8.07 1.88
N TRP A 646 -2.10 -8.31 3.19
CA TRP A 646 -2.59 -7.30 4.15
C TRP A 646 -1.83 -7.26 5.47
N LEU A 647 -1.38 -8.40 6.03
CA LEU A 647 -0.90 -8.42 7.41
C LEU A 647 0.41 -7.62 7.59
N ILE A 648 1.42 -7.83 6.75
CA ILE A 648 2.67 -7.06 6.82
C ILE A 648 2.40 -5.58 6.46
N SER A 649 1.65 -5.30 5.40
CA SER A 649 1.33 -3.93 4.96
C SER A 649 0.57 -3.13 6.02
N SER A 650 -0.39 -3.76 6.71
CA SER A 650 -1.13 -3.12 7.81
C SER A 650 -0.26 -2.87 9.03
N LEU A 651 0.72 -3.75 9.31
CA LEU A 651 1.70 -3.56 10.39
C LEU A 651 2.70 -2.43 10.06
N LEU A 652 3.18 -2.35 8.82
CA LEU A 652 4.09 -1.29 8.36
C LEU A 652 3.45 0.12 8.41
N ASN A 653 2.12 0.20 8.36
CA ASN A 653 1.36 1.44 8.53
C ASN A 653 1.02 1.78 10.00
N ARG A 654 1.40 0.93 10.96
CA ARG A 654 1.40 1.27 12.39
C ARG A 654 2.80 1.76 12.76
N ASP A 655 2.90 2.95 13.37
CA ASP A 655 4.17 3.56 13.81
C ASP A 655 4.73 2.89 15.09
N ILE A 656 4.72 1.55 15.14
CA ILE A 656 5.13 0.73 16.31
C ILE A 656 6.49 0.06 16.14
N LEU A 657 7.05 0.05 14.93
CA LEU A 657 8.32 -0.60 14.64
C LEU A 657 9.47 0.39 14.71
N SER A 658 10.69 -0.12 14.92
CA SER A 658 11.92 0.59 14.61
C SER A 658 12.18 0.60 13.10
N ALA A 659 13.01 1.52 12.60
CA ALA A 659 13.36 1.59 11.18
C ALA A 659 13.96 0.26 10.66
N GLU A 660 14.78 -0.40 11.47
CA GLU A 660 15.39 -1.71 11.19
C GLU A 660 14.34 -2.84 11.09
N LYS A 661 13.38 -2.90 12.05
CA LYS A 661 12.28 -3.87 12.01
C LYS A 661 11.33 -3.62 10.82
N THR A 662 11.13 -2.35 10.44
CA THR A 662 10.40 -1.95 9.22
C THR A 662 11.09 -2.40 7.93
N GLU A 663 12.42 -2.26 7.84
CA GLU A 663 13.19 -2.73 6.69
C GLU A 663 13.19 -4.26 6.59
N THR A 664 13.36 -4.95 7.71
CA THR A 664 13.30 -6.41 7.82
C THR A 664 11.97 -6.97 7.32
N LEU A 665 10.83 -6.39 7.74
CA LEU A 665 9.51 -6.78 7.24
C LEU A 665 9.31 -6.51 5.74
N LYS A 666 9.88 -5.44 5.19
CA LYS A 666 9.88 -5.20 3.74
C LYS A 666 10.68 -6.27 3.00
N GLY A 667 11.79 -6.73 3.58
CA GLY A 667 12.55 -7.88 3.08
C GLY A 667 11.71 -9.16 3.03
N PHE A 668 10.89 -9.45 4.04
CA PHE A 668 10.05 -10.66 4.05
C PHE A 668 9.08 -10.72 2.87
N LEU A 669 8.53 -9.59 2.42
CA LEU A 669 7.62 -9.52 1.26
C LEU A 669 8.26 -10.01 -0.06
N THR A 670 9.60 -10.02 -0.14
CA THR A 670 10.34 -10.49 -1.32
C THR A 670 10.71 -11.98 -1.29
N ASN A 671 10.50 -12.68 -0.18
CA ASN A 671 10.93 -14.08 -0.02
C ASN A 671 9.78 -14.99 0.46
N ASP A 672 9.17 -15.71 -0.49
CA ASP A 672 8.02 -16.57 -0.21
C ASP A 672 8.34 -17.76 0.71
N VAL A 673 9.60 -18.19 0.83
CA VAL A 673 10.03 -19.21 1.80
C VAL A 673 9.97 -18.65 3.22
N ILE A 674 10.46 -17.43 3.44
CA ILE A 674 10.33 -16.74 4.74
C ILE A 674 8.85 -16.54 5.08
N LEU A 675 8.00 -16.19 4.11
CA LEU A 675 6.56 -16.06 4.36
C LEU A 675 5.89 -17.40 4.73
N GLN A 676 6.36 -18.53 4.20
CA GLN A 676 5.92 -19.87 4.65
C GLN A 676 6.37 -20.17 6.08
N GLU A 677 7.61 -19.87 6.42
CA GLU A 677 8.15 -20.09 7.76
C GLU A 677 7.47 -19.20 8.81
N VAL A 678 7.32 -17.90 8.53
CA VAL A 678 6.61 -16.94 9.40
C VAL A 678 5.14 -17.32 9.55
N ALA A 679 4.45 -17.73 8.48
CA ALA A 679 3.09 -18.24 8.58
C ALA A 679 3.03 -19.50 9.46
N SER A 680 4.00 -20.41 9.35
CA SER A 680 4.12 -21.60 10.21
C SER A 680 4.28 -21.22 11.68
N VAL A 681 5.15 -20.25 12.02
CA VAL A 681 5.30 -19.78 13.42
C VAL A 681 4.02 -19.13 13.95
N LEU A 682 3.38 -18.26 13.18
CA LEU A 682 2.15 -17.58 13.60
C LEU A 682 1.02 -18.58 13.85
N ASN A 683 0.86 -19.59 12.99
CA ASN A 683 -0.11 -20.68 13.20
C ASN A 683 0.18 -21.49 14.47
N MET A 684 1.46 -21.65 14.81
CA MET A 684 1.93 -22.40 15.97
C MET A 684 1.65 -21.63 17.27
N GLN A 685 1.96 -20.33 17.31
CA GLN A 685 1.58 -19.44 18.43
C GLN A 685 0.07 -19.25 18.57
N LEU A 686 -0.70 -19.28 17.48
CA LEU A 686 -2.17 -19.26 17.53
C LEU A 686 -2.76 -20.55 18.12
N ALA A 687 -2.15 -21.70 17.87
CA ALA A 687 -2.56 -22.98 18.46
C ALA A 687 -2.31 -23.01 19.99
N SER A 688 -1.26 -22.33 20.46
CA SER A 688 -0.85 -22.26 21.86
C SER A 688 -1.23 -20.96 22.58
N ILE A 689 -2.14 -20.15 22.03
CA ILE A 689 -2.49 -18.82 22.55
C ILE A 689 -2.89 -18.79 24.05
N GLU A 690 -3.34 -19.93 24.59
CA GLU A 690 -3.62 -20.14 26.03
C GLU A 690 -2.37 -20.03 26.91
N SER A 691 -1.21 -20.53 26.46
CA SER A 691 0.06 -20.52 27.21
C SER A 691 0.89 -19.24 27.00
N PHE A 692 0.45 -18.31 26.12
CA PHE A 692 1.10 -17.02 25.90
C PHE A 692 1.54 -16.32 27.20
N SER A 693 2.74 -15.77 27.21
CA SER A 693 3.31 -14.96 28.29
C SER A 693 4.33 -13.97 27.72
N TRP A 694 4.61 -12.89 28.46
CA TRP A 694 5.63 -11.91 28.07
C TRP A 694 7.04 -12.37 28.49
N PRO A 695 8.10 -11.91 27.81
CA PRO A 695 9.49 -12.19 28.20
C PRO A 695 9.78 -11.77 29.65
N GLN A 696 10.62 -12.55 30.35
CA GLN A 696 10.98 -12.26 31.75
C GLN A 696 11.79 -10.97 31.90
N GLU A 697 12.61 -10.63 30.89
CA GLU A 697 13.39 -9.40 30.80
C GLU A 697 12.52 -8.14 30.58
N GLY A 698 11.24 -8.33 30.23
CA GLY A 698 10.31 -7.27 29.87
C GLY A 698 10.49 -6.74 28.43
N VAL A 699 9.59 -5.85 28.04
CA VAL A 699 9.58 -5.19 26.73
C VAL A 699 10.09 -3.76 26.89
N GLN A 700 11.06 -3.36 26.06
CA GLN A 700 11.59 -2.00 26.08
C GLN A 700 10.55 -0.98 25.57
N VAL A 701 10.58 0.23 26.14
CA VAL A 701 9.63 1.31 25.82
C VAL A 701 10.37 2.55 25.32
N GLU A 702 10.06 2.98 24.11
CA GLU A 702 10.65 4.14 23.45
C GLU A 702 9.73 5.36 23.54
N MET A 703 10.28 6.52 23.93
CA MET A 703 9.54 7.79 24.05
C MET A 703 9.76 8.68 22.81
N ARG A 704 8.80 8.71 21.89
CA ARG A 704 8.83 9.47 20.61
C ARG A 704 7.99 10.75 20.68
N ARG A 705 8.46 11.88 20.10
CA ARG A 705 7.73 13.17 20.03
C ARG A 705 6.82 13.21 18.79
N HIS A 706 5.59 13.68 18.95
CA HIS A 706 4.59 13.81 17.89
C HIS A 706 4.54 15.24 17.31
N LEU A 707 3.91 15.42 16.13
CA LEU A 707 3.73 16.73 15.47
C LEU A 707 3.01 17.77 16.35
N SER A 708 2.21 17.32 17.31
CA SER A 708 1.52 18.16 18.29
C SER A 708 2.35 18.49 19.54
N GLY A 709 3.68 18.32 19.48
CA GLY A 709 4.64 18.58 20.56
C GLY A 709 4.77 17.47 21.60
N LYS A 710 3.71 16.70 21.84
CA LYS A 710 3.62 15.68 22.91
C LYS A 710 4.45 14.43 22.67
N TYR A 711 4.94 13.81 23.73
CA TYR A 711 5.63 12.52 23.73
C TYR A 711 4.68 11.34 23.96
N ARG A 712 5.01 10.19 23.37
CA ARG A 712 4.23 8.95 23.40
C ARG A 712 5.14 7.73 23.63
N ALA A 713 4.64 6.74 24.34
CA ALA A 713 5.38 5.55 24.80
C ALA A 713 5.07 4.32 23.92
N TYR A 714 6.00 3.95 23.04
CA TYR A 714 5.87 2.82 22.11
C TYR A 714 6.59 1.59 22.66
N MET A 715 5.98 0.41 22.53
CA MET A 715 6.60 -0.86 22.94
C MET A 715 7.42 -1.45 21.80
N ASP A 716 8.71 -1.68 22.01
CA ASP A 716 9.55 -2.36 21.02
C ASP A 716 9.38 -3.89 21.11
N THR A 717 8.33 -4.40 20.46
CA THR A 717 8.06 -5.84 20.41
C THR A 717 8.79 -6.54 19.26
N GLU A 718 9.04 -7.84 19.42
CA GLU A 718 9.60 -8.67 18.35
C GLU A 718 8.68 -8.83 17.13
N ILE A 719 9.27 -8.97 15.94
CA ILE A 719 8.55 -8.90 14.66
C ILE A 719 7.41 -9.93 14.59
N ILE A 720 7.66 -11.19 15.00
CA ILE A 720 6.65 -12.25 14.99
C ILE A 720 5.52 -11.94 15.98
N THR A 721 5.86 -11.44 17.16
CA THR A 721 4.89 -11.05 18.21
C THR A 721 4.04 -9.86 17.75
N ALA A 722 4.65 -8.88 17.08
CA ALA A 722 3.95 -7.76 16.45
C ALA A 722 2.98 -8.23 15.35
N LEU A 723 3.41 -9.16 14.49
CA LEU A 723 2.56 -9.79 13.46
C LEU A 723 1.40 -10.59 14.08
N LEU A 724 1.63 -11.33 15.16
CA LEU A 724 0.57 -12.05 15.88
C LEU A 724 -0.48 -11.09 16.45
N PHE A 725 -0.05 -10.03 17.15
CA PHE A 725 -0.96 -9.03 17.69
C PHE A 725 -1.69 -8.24 16.62
N GLN A 726 -1.05 -7.97 15.48
CA GLN A 726 -1.71 -7.31 14.35
C GLN A 726 -2.73 -8.23 13.68
N TYR A 727 -2.43 -9.53 13.49
CA TYR A 727 -3.38 -10.50 12.95
C TYR A 727 -4.62 -10.63 13.85
N LEU A 728 -4.41 -10.85 15.15
CA LEU A 728 -5.49 -10.93 16.13
C LEU A 728 -6.27 -9.61 16.23
N GLY A 729 -5.55 -8.48 16.28
CA GLY A 729 -6.14 -7.15 16.34
C GLY A 729 -7.04 -6.85 15.14
N MET A 730 -6.57 -7.10 13.92
CA MET A 730 -7.37 -6.87 12.71
C MET A 730 -8.59 -7.80 12.65
N ARG A 731 -8.44 -9.10 12.95
CA ARG A 731 -9.60 -10.04 12.94
C ARG A 731 -10.65 -9.69 13.98
N TRP A 732 -10.23 -9.40 15.21
CA TRP A 732 -11.16 -9.00 16.27
C TRP A 732 -11.78 -7.63 15.99
N SER A 733 -11.04 -6.65 15.45
CA SER A 733 -11.57 -5.33 15.14
C SER A 733 -12.62 -5.35 14.04
N VAL A 734 -12.35 -6.04 12.92
CA VAL A 734 -13.31 -6.19 11.81
C VAL A 734 -14.57 -6.90 12.30
N GLY A 735 -14.41 -8.05 12.98
CA GLY A 735 -15.55 -8.83 13.46
C GLY A 735 -16.36 -8.14 14.56
N PHE A 736 -15.70 -7.38 15.45
CA PHE A 736 -16.37 -6.56 16.47
C PHE A 736 -17.14 -5.39 15.85
N LYS A 737 -16.52 -4.65 14.93
CA LYS A 737 -17.21 -3.57 14.20
C LYS A 737 -18.41 -4.08 13.42
N ALA A 738 -18.29 -5.22 12.75
CA ALA A 738 -19.40 -5.84 12.03
C ALA A 738 -20.55 -6.21 13.00
N ALA A 739 -20.26 -6.95 14.07
CA ALA A 739 -21.26 -7.38 15.04
C ALA A 739 -21.96 -6.19 15.74
N ILE A 740 -21.22 -5.14 16.08
CA ILE A 740 -21.78 -3.95 16.74
C ILE A 740 -22.56 -3.05 15.77
N SER A 741 -22.20 -3.03 14.48
CA SER A 741 -22.96 -2.29 13.46
C SER A 741 -24.41 -2.79 13.32
N ASP A 742 -24.65 -4.08 13.55
CA ASP A 742 -26.00 -4.67 13.60
C ASP A 742 -26.90 -3.98 14.65
N VAL A 743 -26.33 -3.47 15.75
CA VAL A 743 -27.08 -2.74 16.79
C VAL A 743 -27.57 -1.39 16.26
N VAL A 744 -26.71 -0.64 15.55
CA VAL A 744 -27.04 0.66 14.93
C VAL A 744 -28.06 0.51 13.81
N ASP A 745 -28.04 -0.62 13.09
CA ASP A 745 -29.02 -0.92 12.04
C ASP A 745 -30.39 -1.37 12.59
N SER A 746 -30.41 -1.98 13.78
CA SER A 746 -31.62 -2.47 14.44
C SER A 746 -32.52 -1.36 15.02
N PRO A 747 -33.80 -1.66 15.34
CA PRO A 747 -34.69 -0.75 16.06
C PRO A 747 -34.23 -0.36 17.48
N ALA A 748 -33.18 -1.00 18.02
CA ALA A 748 -32.63 -0.64 19.33
C ALA A 748 -32.02 0.77 19.34
N TRP A 749 -31.50 1.23 18.19
CA TRP A 749 -30.92 2.57 18.06
C TRP A 749 -32.02 3.62 17.84
N LYS A 750 -32.20 4.51 18.81
CA LYS A 750 -33.18 5.60 18.75
C LYS A 750 -32.79 6.64 17.70
N ARG A 751 -33.77 7.38 17.20
CA ARG A 751 -33.60 8.48 16.23
C ARG A 751 -33.87 9.81 16.89
N ASP A 752 -33.21 10.87 16.42
CA ASP A 752 -33.37 12.25 16.90
C ASP A 752 -34.67 12.90 16.38
N ALA A 753 -35.36 12.24 15.43
CA ALA A 753 -36.59 12.71 14.83
C ALA A 753 -37.80 11.79 15.08
N ARG A 754 -38.99 12.39 15.26
CA ARG A 754 -40.28 11.69 15.44
C ARG A 754 -40.60 10.79 14.23
N GLU A 755 -40.87 9.51 14.48
CA GLU A 755 -41.39 8.62 13.45
C GLU A 755 -42.89 8.84 13.21
N PHE A 756 -43.27 9.08 11.96
CA PHE A 756 -44.68 9.08 11.55
C PHE A 756 -45.26 7.66 11.48
N THR A 757 -46.42 7.48 12.10
CA THR A 757 -47.24 6.27 12.01
C THR A 757 -47.61 5.96 10.55
N ARG A 758 -48.07 4.73 10.31
CA ARG A 758 -48.53 4.31 8.98
C ARG A 758 -49.72 5.14 8.48
N GLU A 759 -50.58 5.59 9.39
CA GLU A 759 -51.76 6.38 9.08
C GLU A 759 -51.39 7.83 8.74
N GLU A 760 -50.56 8.47 9.54
CA GLU A 760 -50.01 9.80 9.24
C GLU A 760 -49.28 9.81 7.89
N ARG A 761 -48.40 8.83 7.62
CA ARG A 761 -47.72 8.72 6.31
C ARG A 761 -48.71 8.57 5.15
N LEU A 762 -49.77 7.80 5.32
CA LEU A 762 -50.81 7.66 4.30
C LEU A 762 -51.63 8.95 4.11
N GLN A 763 -51.85 9.72 5.18
CA GLN A 763 -52.56 11.01 5.14
C GLN A 763 -51.69 12.10 4.50
N ARG A 764 -50.41 12.22 4.89
CA ARG A 764 -49.41 13.11 4.26
C ARG A 764 -49.27 12.81 2.76
N SER A 765 -49.17 11.54 2.38
CA SER A 765 -49.12 11.13 0.96
C SER A 765 -50.35 11.57 0.15
N LYS A 766 -51.54 11.67 0.77
CA LYS A 766 -52.77 12.17 0.12
C LYS A 766 -52.90 13.69 0.12
N CYS A 767 -52.34 14.39 1.11
CA CYS A 767 -52.44 15.85 1.20
C CYS A 767 -51.31 16.56 0.44
N PHE A 768 -50.09 16.01 0.51
CA PHE A 768 -48.86 16.66 0.08
C PHE A 768 -48.13 15.90 -1.05
N ASN A 769 -48.75 14.86 -1.62
CA ASN A 769 -48.16 13.98 -2.64
C ASN A 769 -46.84 13.28 -2.24
N GLU A 770 -46.54 13.21 -0.93
CA GLU A 770 -45.33 12.56 -0.43
C GLU A 770 -45.26 11.05 -0.75
N PRO A 771 -44.04 10.47 -0.88
CA PRO A 771 -43.85 9.02 -1.00
C PRO A 771 -44.47 8.25 0.18
N LYS A 772 -45.15 7.14 -0.11
CA LYS A 772 -45.85 6.31 0.92
C LYS A 772 -44.90 5.48 1.79
N THR A 773 -43.77 5.07 1.23
CA THR A 773 -42.86 4.08 1.81
C THR A 773 -41.40 4.51 1.80
N ASP A 774 -40.96 5.22 0.76
CA ASP A 774 -39.61 5.74 0.70
C ASP A 774 -39.43 6.93 1.67
N VAL A 775 -38.26 6.96 2.28
CA VAL A 775 -37.78 7.99 3.21
C VAL A 775 -36.28 8.26 3.02
N SER A 776 -35.63 7.57 2.07
CA SER A 776 -34.16 7.55 1.90
C SER A 776 -33.55 8.94 1.64
N GLN A 777 -34.34 9.90 1.16
CA GLN A 777 -33.92 11.26 0.83
C GLN A 777 -34.38 12.28 1.89
N SER A 778 -33.96 12.10 3.14
CA SER A 778 -34.28 12.99 4.27
C SER A 778 -33.02 13.39 5.04
N ILE A 779 -33.05 14.53 5.75
CA ILE A 779 -31.91 15.01 6.56
C ILE A 779 -31.56 13.95 7.61
N GLU A 780 -32.55 13.37 8.28
CA GLU A 780 -32.34 12.33 9.29
C GLU A 780 -31.62 11.09 8.74
N ASN A 781 -31.90 10.68 7.50
CA ASN A 781 -31.18 9.56 6.88
C ASN A 781 -29.77 9.95 6.41
N GLU A 782 -29.53 11.19 5.98
CA GLU A 782 -28.18 11.68 5.72
C GLU A 782 -27.37 11.72 7.04
N ARG A 783 -27.91 12.30 8.12
CA ARG A 783 -27.29 12.29 9.47
C ARG A 783 -26.90 10.89 9.91
N ARG A 784 -27.82 9.93 9.87
CA ARG A 784 -27.56 8.53 10.26
C ARG A 784 -26.50 7.87 9.37
N ALA A 785 -26.54 8.12 8.06
CA ALA A 785 -25.57 7.57 7.13
C ALA A 785 -24.16 8.17 7.32
N GLU A 786 -24.06 9.49 7.52
CA GLU A 786 -22.82 10.22 7.79
C GLU A 786 -22.24 9.84 9.15
N GLN A 787 -23.06 9.80 10.22
CA GLN A 787 -22.65 9.35 11.55
C GLN A 787 -22.07 7.94 11.51
N LYS A 788 -22.80 6.98 10.92
CA LYS A 788 -22.34 5.59 10.82
C LYS A 788 -21.08 5.43 9.96
N LYS A 789 -20.94 6.22 8.89
CA LYS A 789 -19.83 6.12 7.93
C LYS A 789 -18.55 6.80 8.42
N LEU A 790 -18.66 7.96 9.06
CA LEU A 790 -17.54 8.88 9.34
C LEU A 790 -17.14 8.94 10.82
N PHE A 791 -18.05 8.65 11.75
CA PHE A 791 -17.85 8.86 13.18
C PHE A 791 -18.02 7.59 14.04
N PHE A 792 -18.82 6.63 13.59
CA PHE A 792 -19.07 5.40 14.34
C PHE A 792 -17.93 4.37 14.20
N MET A 793 -17.21 4.13 15.30
CA MET A 793 -16.15 3.11 15.43
C MET A 793 -15.12 3.18 14.29
N THR A 794 -14.79 4.36 13.79
CA THR A 794 -13.98 4.55 12.56
C THR A 794 -12.52 4.20 12.71
N GLN A 795 -11.98 4.19 13.93
CA GLN A 795 -10.65 3.65 14.20
C GLN A 795 -10.54 2.14 13.92
N LEU A 796 -11.66 1.40 13.97
CA LEU A 796 -11.67 -0.02 13.64
C LEU A 796 -11.80 -0.21 12.11
N PRO A 797 -10.94 -1.03 11.49
CA PRO A 797 -11.03 -1.36 10.07
C PRO A 797 -12.37 -2.03 9.74
N GLY A 798 -12.94 -1.68 8.58
CA GLY A 798 -14.10 -2.40 8.01
C GLY A 798 -13.72 -3.73 7.36
N GLU A 799 -12.48 -3.87 6.90
CA GLU A 799 -11.96 -5.05 6.20
C GLU A 799 -10.51 -5.33 6.59
N LEU A 800 -10.06 -6.59 6.47
CA LEU A 800 -8.69 -6.99 6.84
C LEU A 800 -7.60 -6.31 6.00
N ALA A 801 -7.92 -5.92 4.76
CA ALA A 801 -7.01 -5.19 3.87
C ALA A 801 -7.03 -3.66 4.07
N SER A 802 -7.83 -3.14 5.01
CA SER A 802 -7.92 -1.71 5.28
C SER A 802 -6.62 -1.15 5.86
N LEU A 803 -6.06 -0.16 5.18
CA LEU A 803 -4.85 0.55 5.58
C LEU A 803 -5.24 1.89 6.23
N SER A 804 -5.54 1.87 7.53
CA SER A 804 -5.76 3.08 8.33
C SER A 804 -4.54 3.32 9.23
N PRO A 805 -3.77 4.41 9.05
CA PRO A 805 -2.68 4.76 9.94
C PRO A 805 -3.16 5.00 11.37
N TYR A 806 -2.23 5.04 12.32
CA TYR A 806 -2.53 5.48 13.67
C TYR A 806 -2.21 6.99 13.76
N ASP A 807 -3.12 7.79 14.36
CA ASP A 807 -3.08 9.26 14.44
C ASP A 807 -3.29 10.07 13.14
N GLU A 808 -3.56 9.45 11.99
CA GLU A 808 -4.03 10.18 10.79
C GLU A 808 -5.54 10.01 10.62
N ASP A 809 -6.21 11.10 10.22
CA ASP A 809 -7.66 11.17 10.03
C ASP A 809 -8.18 9.95 9.23
N PRO A 810 -9.30 9.33 9.65
CA PRO A 810 -9.76 8.09 9.05
C PRO A 810 -10.05 8.28 7.55
N VAL A 811 -9.13 7.81 6.70
CA VAL A 811 -9.23 7.87 5.24
C VAL A 811 -10.34 6.96 4.77
N VAL A 812 -11.50 7.54 4.50
CA VAL A 812 -12.64 6.81 3.91
C VAL A 812 -12.35 6.60 2.43
N THR A 813 -12.28 5.33 2.01
CA THR A 813 -11.99 4.95 0.63
C THR A 813 -13.12 5.40 -0.31
N GLY A 814 -12.75 6.17 -1.33
CA GLY A 814 -13.64 6.74 -2.34
C GLY A 814 -12.84 7.53 -3.39
N PRO A 815 -13.50 8.10 -4.42
CA PRO A 815 -12.83 8.84 -5.49
C PRO A 815 -12.21 10.18 -5.04
N ALA A 816 -12.53 10.65 -3.83
CA ALA A 816 -11.86 11.76 -3.16
C ALA A 816 -11.53 11.36 -1.72
N VAL A 817 -10.37 11.79 -1.21
CA VAL A 817 -9.95 11.57 0.18
C VAL A 817 -10.75 12.50 1.08
N VAL A 818 -11.70 11.95 1.83
CA VAL A 818 -12.57 12.72 2.74
C VAL A 818 -11.82 13.04 4.04
N ASN A 819 -11.63 14.32 4.34
CA ASN A 819 -11.14 14.76 5.65
C ASN A 819 -12.32 14.84 6.64
N VAL A 820 -12.37 13.91 7.58
CA VAL A 820 -13.48 13.77 8.56
C VAL A 820 -13.58 14.96 9.52
N GLN A 821 -12.47 15.64 9.85
CA GLN A 821 -12.48 16.87 10.65
C GLN A 821 -13.21 18.00 9.92
N GLN A 822 -12.91 18.16 8.64
CA GLN A 822 -13.53 19.18 7.79
C GLN A 822 -15.02 18.91 7.59
N THR A 823 -15.39 17.65 7.37
CA THR A 823 -16.80 17.24 7.30
C THR A 823 -17.52 17.52 8.62
N LEU A 824 -16.91 17.27 9.78
CA LEU A 824 -17.54 17.57 11.07
C LEU A 824 -17.81 19.07 11.27
N LEU A 825 -16.85 19.94 10.94
CA LEU A 825 -17.05 21.40 10.97
C LEU A 825 -18.20 21.83 10.05
N LYS A 826 -18.26 21.30 8.83
CA LYS A 826 -19.32 21.57 7.85
C LYS A 826 -20.69 21.11 8.35
N ILE A 827 -20.77 19.93 8.99
CA ILE A 827 -22.00 19.41 9.62
C ILE A 827 -22.44 20.33 10.76
N ILE A 828 -21.58 20.60 11.75
CA ILE A 828 -21.94 21.42 12.92
C ILE A 828 -22.46 22.80 12.49
N ASN A 829 -21.77 23.45 11.56
CA ASN A 829 -22.17 24.77 11.09
C ASN A 829 -23.53 24.74 10.35
N THR A 830 -23.75 23.72 9.50
CA THR A 830 -25.04 23.50 8.82
C THR A 830 -26.17 23.20 9.81
N GLU A 831 -25.89 22.42 10.85
CA GLU A 831 -26.82 22.06 11.92
C GLU A 831 -27.19 23.24 12.82
N ILE A 832 -26.28 24.18 13.07
CA ILE A 832 -26.59 25.44 13.74
C ILE A 832 -27.62 26.23 12.93
N TYR A 833 -27.39 26.49 11.64
CA TYR A 833 -28.37 27.21 10.81
C TYR A 833 -29.71 26.48 10.69
N LEU A 834 -29.69 25.14 10.58
CA LEU A 834 -30.90 24.34 10.52
C LEU A 834 -31.72 24.44 11.81
N LYS A 835 -31.09 24.19 12.98
CA LYS A 835 -31.79 24.22 14.27
C LYS A 835 -32.17 25.66 14.68
N GLN A 836 -31.41 26.68 14.28
CA GLN A 836 -31.84 28.09 14.40
C GLN A 836 -33.08 28.39 13.56
N ALA A 837 -33.16 27.96 12.30
CA ALA A 837 -34.33 28.17 11.47
C ALA A 837 -35.57 27.43 12.02
N LEU A 838 -35.41 26.18 12.45
CA LEU A 838 -36.52 25.34 12.93
C LEU A 838 -36.99 25.66 14.35
N HIS A 839 -36.10 26.11 15.23
CA HIS A 839 -36.35 26.19 16.68
C HIS A 839 -35.83 27.48 17.36
N GLY A 840 -35.19 28.38 16.61
CA GLY A 840 -34.63 29.63 17.13
C GLY A 840 -33.30 29.51 17.88
N GLN A 841 -32.91 28.30 18.32
CA GLN A 841 -31.70 28.08 19.12
C GLN A 841 -31.00 26.75 18.81
N CYS A 842 -29.70 26.68 19.09
CA CYS A 842 -28.89 25.46 18.99
C CYS A 842 -27.79 25.45 20.08
N THR A 843 -27.74 24.38 20.88
CA THR A 843 -26.65 24.13 21.84
C THR A 843 -25.68 23.12 21.25
N VAL A 844 -24.39 23.46 21.24
CA VAL A 844 -23.29 22.60 20.78
C VAL A 844 -22.34 22.34 21.95
N VAL A 845 -21.97 21.08 22.15
CA VAL A 845 -21.03 20.65 23.20
C VAL A 845 -19.84 19.92 22.58
N ARG A 846 -18.63 20.28 23.02
CA ARG A 846 -17.40 19.52 22.79
C ARG A 846 -16.92 18.92 24.11
N THR A 847 -16.42 17.68 24.07
CA THR A 847 -15.59 17.14 25.16
C THR A 847 -14.46 16.26 24.64
N ASP A 848 -13.43 16.07 25.46
CA ASP A 848 -12.19 15.32 25.18
C ASP A 848 -11.88 14.43 26.38
N LEU A 849 -11.17 13.32 26.20
CA LEU A 849 -10.77 12.46 27.32
C LEU A 849 -9.34 12.73 27.77
N GLU A 850 -9.16 12.79 29.09
CA GLU A 850 -7.84 12.98 29.68
C GLU A 850 -7.07 11.65 29.71
N TRP A 851 -5.96 11.60 28.98
CA TRP A 851 -5.05 10.44 28.94
C TRP A 851 -5.78 9.10 28.72
N PHE A 852 -6.74 9.03 27.79
CA PHE A 852 -7.64 7.89 27.63
C PHE A 852 -6.92 6.54 27.57
N GLY A 853 -6.09 6.32 26.53
CA GLY A 853 -5.36 5.05 26.35
C GLY A 853 -4.55 4.61 27.58
N PRO A 854 -3.71 5.47 28.19
CA PRO A 854 -2.96 5.13 29.41
C PRO A 854 -3.79 5.00 30.70
N SER A 855 -4.97 5.62 30.80
CA SER A 855 -5.77 5.64 32.04
C SER A 855 -6.78 4.49 32.16
N LEU A 856 -7.19 3.88 31.04
CA LEU A 856 -8.21 2.83 30.98
C LEU A 856 -7.97 1.65 31.95
N PRO A 857 -8.87 1.39 32.92
CA PRO A 857 -8.77 0.22 33.79
C PRO A 857 -8.89 -1.10 33.03
N HIS A 858 -8.02 -2.07 33.36
CA HIS A 858 -8.10 -3.41 32.76
C HIS A 858 -9.40 -4.12 33.12
N ASP A 859 -9.90 -3.94 34.34
CA ASP A 859 -11.19 -4.50 34.79
C ASP A 859 -12.35 -4.05 33.88
N SER A 860 -12.42 -2.75 33.57
CA SER A 860 -13.45 -2.18 32.69
C SER A 860 -13.35 -2.72 31.27
N ILE A 861 -12.14 -2.79 30.68
CA ILE A 861 -11.93 -3.38 29.35
C ILE A 861 -12.41 -4.84 29.33
N LEU A 862 -11.98 -5.66 30.30
CA LEU A 862 -12.27 -7.09 30.32
C LEU A 862 -13.75 -7.38 30.59
N THR A 863 -14.40 -6.61 31.47
CA THR A 863 -15.84 -6.72 31.70
C THR A 863 -16.66 -6.29 30.49
N VAL A 864 -16.30 -5.20 29.79
CA VAL A 864 -17.02 -4.77 28.57
C VAL A 864 -16.88 -5.81 27.45
N LEU A 865 -15.67 -6.32 27.19
CA LEU A 865 -15.45 -7.35 26.17
C LEU A 865 -16.20 -8.66 26.51
N ARG A 866 -16.21 -9.08 27.79
CA ARG A 866 -17.02 -10.22 28.26
C ARG A 866 -18.52 -9.96 28.06
N PHE A 867 -19.02 -8.79 28.44
CA PHE A 867 -20.44 -8.43 28.32
C PHE A 867 -20.94 -8.54 26.88
N PHE A 868 -20.15 -8.12 25.89
CA PHE A 868 -20.52 -8.26 24.48
C PHE A 868 -20.38 -9.69 23.93
N GLY A 869 -19.78 -10.63 24.68
CA GLY A 869 -19.71 -12.05 24.31
C GLY A 869 -18.35 -12.54 23.80
N MET A 870 -17.25 -11.82 24.09
CA MET A 870 -15.92 -12.38 23.86
C MET A 870 -15.70 -13.63 24.74
N PRO A 871 -15.36 -14.81 24.18
CA PRO A 871 -15.18 -16.03 24.98
C PRO A 871 -14.03 -15.93 25.98
N GLU A 872 -14.15 -16.57 27.14
CA GLU A 872 -13.16 -16.48 28.25
C GLU A 872 -11.72 -16.84 27.87
N LEU A 873 -11.53 -17.70 26.86
CA LEU A 873 -10.23 -17.95 26.23
C LEU A 873 -9.55 -16.63 25.82
N TRP A 874 -10.28 -15.81 25.08
CA TRP A 874 -9.79 -14.56 24.52
C TRP A 874 -9.76 -13.46 25.57
N VAL A 875 -10.69 -13.43 26.52
CA VAL A 875 -10.63 -12.53 27.69
C VAL A 875 -9.38 -12.82 28.54
N THR A 876 -9.02 -14.09 28.72
CA THR A 876 -7.79 -14.51 29.43
C THR A 876 -6.53 -14.09 28.67
N PHE A 877 -6.50 -14.28 27.35
CA PHE A 877 -5.43 -13.76 26.49
C PHE A 877 -5.31 -12.23 26.59
N MET A 878 -6.42 -11.50 26.47
CA MET A 878 -6.44 -10.04 26.59
C MET A 878 -5.94 -9.58 27.97
N LYS A 879 -6.29 -10.26 29.06
CA LYS A 879 -5.76 -9.96 30.39
C LYS A 879 -4.23 -10.11 30.44
N LYS A 880 -3.68 -11.19 29.88
CA LYS A 880 -2.22 -11.41 29.79
C LYS A 880 -1.53 -10.36 28.92
N TRP A 881 -2.10 -10.04 27.76
CA TRP A 881 -1.60 -9.02 26.84
C TRP A 881 -1.62 -7.60 27.45
N LEU A 882 -2.68 -7.26 28.18
CA LEU A 882 -2.78 -6.00 28.92
C LEU A 882 -1.72 -5.91 30.04
N ASN A 883 -1.46 -6.99 30.77
CA ASN A 883 -0.44 -7.08 31.83
C ASN A 883 0.99 -7.31 31.28
N ALA A 884 1.44 -6.44 30.37
CA ALA A 884 2.79 -6.45 29.84
C ALA A 884 3.83 -6.03 30.89
N SER A 885 4.97 -6.72 30.93
CA SER A 885 6.14 -6.28 31.70
C SER A 885 6.97 -5.32 30.86
N LEU A 886 7.22 -4.10 31.37
CA LEU A 886 7.77 -2.98 30.62
C LEU A 886 9.04 -2.44 31.28
N SER A 887 10.05 -2.09 30.48
CA SER A 887 11.21 -1.32 30.92
C SER A 887 11.33 -0.01 30.15
N PHE A 888 11.59 1.08 30.88
CA PHE A 888 11.64 2.46 30.38
C PHE A 888 13.06 3.06 30.38
N ASP A 889 14.01 2.36 30.99
CA ASP A 889 15.40 2.79 31.18
C ASP A 889 16.31 1.57 31.07
N GLN A 890 17.42 1.69 30.34
CA GLN A 890 18.36 0.59 30.15
C GLN A 890 18.91 0.11 31.50
N GLY A 891 18.77 -1.20 31.78
CA GLY A 891 19.19 -1.82 33.04
C GLY A 891 18.19 -1.70 34.21
N ALA A 892 17.08 -0.98 34.07
CA ALA A 892 16.05 -0.94 35.12
C ALA A 892 15.21 -2.23 35.15
N PRO A 893 14.83 -2.74 36.34
CA PRO A 893 14.01 -3.94 36.47
C PRO A 893 12.61 -3.71 35.87
N PRO A 894 12.10 -4.64 35.05
CA PRO A 894 10.85 -4.44 34.33
C PRO A 894 9.65 -4.45 35.28
N LYS A 895 8.69 -3.56 35.04
CA LYS A 895 7.47 -3.39 35.85
C LYS A 895 6.24 -3.82 35.05
N THR A 896 5.33 -4.56 35.67
CA THR A 896 4.07 -4.98 35.03
C THR A 896 3.07 -3.83 34.96
N ARG A 897 2.57 -3.51 33.76
CA ARG A 897 1.45 -2.59 33.53
C ARG A 897 0.18 -3.10 34.22
N ARG A 898 -0.46 -2.22 35.00
CA ARG A 898 -1.67 -2.49 35.80
C ARG A 898 -2.93 -1.79 35.27
N ARG A 899 -2.77 -0.73 34.48
CA ARG A 899 -3.85 -0.09 33.70
C ARG A 899 -3.33 0.48 32.40
N GLY A 900 -4.24 0.84 31.51
CA GLY A 900 -3.96 1.38 30.19
C GLY A 900 -3.67 0.32 29.13
N VAL A 901 -3.73 0.75 27.87
CA VAL A 901 -3.48 -0.05 26.66
C VAL A 901 -2.18 0.39 25.96
N PRO A 902 -1.48 -0.50 25.23
CA PRO A 902 -0.26 -0.13 24.51
C PRO A 902 -0.60 0.71 23.27
N ILE A 903 0.09 1.82 23.08
CA ILE A 903 -0.22 2.77 22.00
C ILE A 903 -0.04 2.14 20.61
N ALA A 904 -0.80 2.61 19.62
CA ALA A 904 -0.70 2.24 18.21
C ALA A 904 -0.93 0.74 17.83
N HIS A 905 -1.15 -0.17 18.78
CA HIS A 905 -1.58 -1.54 18.48
C HIS A 905 -3.07 -1.61 18.12
N THR A 906 -3.43 -2.37 17.08
CA THR A 906 -4.84 -2.55 16.67
C THR A 906 -5.72 -3.16 17.78
N LEU A 907 -5.17 -4.05 18.64
CA LEU A 907 -5.89 -4.55 19.83
C LEU A 907 -6.20 -3.46 20.87
N ALA A 908 -5.38 -2.41 20.96
CA ALA A 908 -5.64 -1.29 21.88
C ALA A 908 -6.81 -0.42 21.38
N VAL A 909 -6.87 -0.21 20.06
CA VAL A 909 -7.99 0.47 19.40
C VAL A 909 -9.31 -0.29 19.65
N LEU A 910 -9.31 -1.62 19.53
CA LEU A 910 -10.47 -2.46 19.89
C LEU A 910 -10.91 -2.25 21.35
N CYS A 911 -9.97 -2.22 22.30
CA CYS A 911 -10.30 -1.99 23.72
C CYS A 911 -10.93 -0.62 23.95
N GLY A 912 -10.39 0.42 23.30
CA GLY A 912 -10.92 1.78 23.37
C GLY A 912 -12.32 1.87 22.76
N GLU A 913 -12.48 1.44 21.51
CA GLU A 913 -13.76 1.53 20.79
C GLU A 913 -14.87 0.65 21.40
N ALA A 914 -14.54 -0.47 22.06
CA ALA A 914 -15.51 -1.24 22.83
C ALA A 914 -16.08 -0.47 24.03
N ILE A 915 -15.25 0.37 24.68
CA ILE A 915 -15.66 1.26 25.78
C ILE A 915 -16.42 2.48 25.22
N LEU A 916 -15.92 3.11 24.15
CA LEU A 916 -16.53 4.29 23.55
C LEU A 916 -17.91 3.99 22.92
N PHE A 917 -18.10 2.81 22.32
CA PHE A 917 -19.42 2.35 21.86
C PHE A 917 -20.47 2.33 22.99
N GLY A 918 -20.05 1.97 24.21
CA GLY A 918 -20.94 2.01 25.36
C GLY A 918 -21.41 3.42 25.71
N VAL A 919 -20.55 4.44 25.48
CA VAL A 919 -20.92 5.86 25.60
C VAL A 919 -21.89 6.27 24.49
N ASP A 920 -21.61 5.90 23.24
CA ASP A 920 -22.47 6.19 22.08
C ASP A 920 -23.90 5.67 22.30
N PHE A 921 -24.03 4.42 22.75
CA PHE A 921 -25.32 3.81 23.02
C PHE A 921 -25.97 4.35 24.31
N ALA A 922 -25.19 4.65 25.36
CA ALA A 922 -25.72 5.26 26.58
C ALA A 922 -26.38 6.62 26.31
N VAL A 923 -25.69 7.50 25.57
CA VAL A 923 -26.24 8.82 25.19
C VAL A 923 -27.48 8.65 24.30
N ASN A 924 -27.42 7.82 23.26
CA ASN A 924 -28.57 7.55 22.40
C ASN A 924 -29.79 7.05 23.20
N GLN A 925 -29.59 6.17 24.19
CA GLN A 925 -30.70 5.65 25.00
C GLN A 925 -31.23 6.64 26.05
N ARG A 926 -30.40 7.52 26.61
CA ARG A 926 -30.77 8.38 27.74
C ARG A 926 -31.09 9.83 27.37
N ALA A 927 -30.51 10.37 26.30
CA ALA A 927 -30.72 11.74 25.84
C ALA A 927 -31.44 11.74 24.48
N ALA A 928 -32.75 11.48 24.51
CA ALA A 928 -33.69 11.61 23.37
C ALA A 928 -33.36 10.93 22.01
N GLY A 929 -32.31 10.11 21.90
CA GLY A 929 -31.85 9.55 20.61
C GLY A 929 -30.63 10.26 20.01
N LEU A 930 -30.07 11.25 20.71
CA LEU A 930 -28.93 12.06 20.31
C LEU A 930 -27.74 11.23 19.80
N TYR A 931 -27.11 11.72 18.73
CA TYR A 931 -25.90 11.14 18.17
C TYR A 931 -24.63 11.76 18.77
N LEU A 932 -23.63 10.91 19.06
CA LEU A 932 -22.27 11.35 19.30
C LEU A 932 -21.47 11.29 17.98
N TYR A 933 -20.78 12.39 17.69
CA TYR A 933 -19.86 12.54 16.56
C TYR A 933 -18.43 12.49 17.12
N ARG A 934 -17.81 11.31 17.07
CA ARG A 934 -16.49 11.05 17.65
C ARG A 934 -15.37 11.08 16.62
N ILE A 935 -14.27 11.73 16.98
CA ILE A 935 -12.98 11.62 16.28
C ILE A 935 -11.95 11.22 17.35
N TYR A 936 -11.61 9.93 17.38
CA TYR A 936 -10.88 9.29 18.50
C TYR A 936 -11.60 9.49 19.85
N ASP A 937 -11.00 10.28 20.75
CA ASP A 937 -11.46 10.65 22.08
C ASP A 937 -12.00 12.08 22.19
N ASP A 938 -12.04 12.84 21.08
CA ASP A 938 -12.83 14.08 20.93
C ASP A 938 -14.28 13.71 20.55
N PHE A 939 -15.25 14.23 21.32
CA PHE A 939 -16.69 14.04 21.14
C PHE A 939 -17.38 15.38 20.83
N TRP A 940 -18.30 15.35 19.87
CA TRP A 940 -19.18 16.46 19.55
C TRP A 940 -20.64 16.00 19.53
N PHE A 941 -21.53 16.82 20.07
CA PHE A 941 -22.98 16.61 20.02
C PHE A 941 -23.72 17.93 20.19
N TRP A 942 -24.94 18.01 19.65
CA TRP A 942 -25.71 19.25 19.61
C TRP A 942 -27.21 19.01 19.51
N SER A 943 -28.01 19.90 20.09
CA SER A 943 -29.48 19.84 20.07
C SER A 943 -30.09 21.24 20.05
N HIS A 944 -31.36 21.35 19.64
CA HIS A 944 -32.13 22.58 19.82
C HIS A 944 -32.63 22.73 21.26
N ASP A 945 -32.63 21.63 22.04
CA ASP A 945 -32.96 21.62 23.45
C ASP A 945 -31.67 21.54 24.30
N PRO A 946 -31.31 22.59 25.06
CA PRO A 946 -30.16 22.58 25.95
C PRO A 946 -30.20 21.47 27.00
N GLU A 947 -31.39 21.03 27.43
CA GLU A 947 -31.52 20.00 28.46
C GLU A 947 -31.21 18.60 27.90
N VAL A 948 -31.51 18.31 26.63
CA VAL A 948 -31.06 17.07 25.96
C VAL A 948 -29.52 17.00 25.92
N CYS A 949 -28.85 18.14 25.68
CA CYS A 949 -27.40 18.20 25.79
C CYS A 949 -26.91 18.02 27.24
N ALA A 950 -27.64 18.54 28.24
CA ALA A 950 -27.31 18.36 29.65
C ALA A 950 -27.48 16.90 30.12
N GLU A 951 -28.55 16.21 29.68
CA GLU A 951 -28.77 14.78 29.91
C GLU A 951 -27.66 13.93 29.29
N ALA A 952 -27.28 14.22 28.04
CA ALA A 952 -26.17 13.54 27.37
C ALA A 952 -24.86 13.71 28.15
N TRP A 953 -24.54 14.94 28.57
CA TRP A 953 -23.34 15.23 29.36
C TRP A 953 -23.35 14.54 30.73
N ALA A 954 -24.48 14.54 31.43
CA ALA A 954 -24.63 13.86 32.72
C ALA A 954 -24.46 12.34 32.60
N GLU A 955 -25.02 11.71 31.56
CA GLU A 955 -24.86 10.27 31.33
C GLU A 955 -23.42 9.93 30.91
N MET A 956 -22.75 10.78 30.11
CA MET A 956 -21.33 10.64 29.79
C MET A 956 -20.45 10.70 31.05
N GLN A 957 -20.71 11.64 31.97
CA GLN A 957 -20.01 11.71 33.26
C GLN A 957 -20.23 10.45 34.12
N LYS A 958 -21.48 10.00 34.22
CA LYS A 958 -21.85 8.78 34.95
C LYS A 958 -21.14 7.56 34.38
N TYR A 959 -21.16 7.36 33.06
CA TYR A 959 -20.45 6.26 32.39
C TYR A 959 -18.92 6.34 32.59
N GLY A 960 -18.34 7.53 32.45
CA GLY A 960 -16.91 7.77 32.71
C GLY A 960 -16.49 7.46 34.14
N SER A 961 -17.31 7.83 35.13
CA SER A 961 -17.07 7.48 36.53
C SER A 961 -17.11 5.96 36.79
N LEU A 962 -18.02 5.26 36.11
CA LEU A 962 -18.25 3.83 36.26
C LEU A 962 -17.16 2.97 35.59
N LEU A 963 -16.64 3.42 34.44
CA LEU A 963 -15.56 2.74 33.69
C LEU A 963 -14.17 3.36 33.95
N GLY A 964 -14.08 4.39 34.79
CA GLY A 964 -12.83 4.92 35.31
C GLY A 964 -12.01 5.74 34.31
N PHE A 965 -12.64 6.48 33.41
CA PHE A 965 -11.98 7.50 32.58
C PHE A 965 -12.46 8.92 32.96
N THR A 966 -11.68 9.95 32.63
CA THR A 966 -11.97 11.35 32.99
C THR A 966 -12.03 12.25 31.75
N PHE A 967 -12.85 13.31 31.82
CA PHE A 967 -12.96 14.31 30.77
C PHE A 967 -11.95 15.44 30.98
N ASN A 968 -11.32 15.88 29.90
CA ASN A 968 -10.34 16.95 29.91
C ASN A 968 -11.04 18.32 29.92
N MET A 969 -11.35 18.82 31.13
CA MET A 969 -12.05 20.09 31.34
C MET A 969 -11.36 21.34 30.76
N LYS A 970 -10.11 21.23 30.26
CA LYS A 970 -9.44 22.31 29.50
C LYS A 970 -9.87 22.37 28.03
N LYS A 971 -10.38 21.28 27.46
CA LYS A 971 -10.92 21.20 26.10
C LYS A 971 -12.45 21.01 26.07
N THR A 972 -13.06 20.57 27.17
CA THR A 972 -14.51 20.46 27.30
C THR A 972 -15.15 21.84 27.41
N GLY A 973 -16.21 22.07 26.63
CA GLY A 973 -16.98 23.32 26.66
C GLY A 973 -18.32 23.17 25.94
N ALA A 974 -19.23 24.11 26.19
CA ALA A 974 -20.53 24.19 25.55
C ALA A 974 -20.85 25.63 25.14
N VAL A 975 -21.57 25.81 24.03
CA VAL A 975 -22.04 27.11 23.52
C VAL A 975 -23.50 26.95 23.11
N CYS A 976 -24.35 27.87 23.55
CA CYS A 976 -25.72 28.01 23.06
C CYS A 976 -25.79 29.21 22.13
N VAL A 977 -26.34 29.00 20.93
CA VAL A 977 -26.60 30.01 19.92
C VAL A 977 -28.10 30.33 19.94
N GLY A 978 -28.46 31.61 19.97
CA GLY A 978 -29.87 32.05 19.97
C GLY A 978 -30.61 31.94 21.32
N GLY A 979 -29.96 31.40 22.36
CA GLY A 979 -30.53 31.25 23.70
C GLY A 979 -29.47 31.21 24.81
N PRO A 980 -29.86 31.20 26.09
CA PRO A 980 -28.95 31.06 27.20
C PRO A 980 -28.37 29.63 27.28
N LEU A 981 -27.15 29.49 27.77
CA LEU A 981 -26.55 28.18 28.06
C LEU A 981 -27.12 27.59 29.35
N SER A 982 -27.50 26.31 29.35
CA SER A 982 -28.00 25.62 30.55
C SER A 982 -26.91 25.55 31.65
N PRO A 983 -27.21 25.87 32.92
CA PRO A 983 -26.23 25.82 34.03
C PRO A 983 -25.62 24.43 34.28
N SER A 984 -26.28 23.37 33.80
CA SER A 984 -25.83 21.98 33.92
C SER A 984 -24.71 21.62 32.93
N LEU A 985 -24.46 22.46 31.92
CA LEU A 985 -23.46 22.24 30.88
C LEU A 985 -22.09 22.81 31.25
N PRO A 986 -21.00 22.23 30.73
CA PRO A 986 -19.65 22.67 31.06
C PRO A 986 -19.32 23.99 30.35
N VAL A 987 -19.14 25.07 31.10
CA VAL A 987 -18.74 26.38 30.53
C VAL A 987 -17.32 26.32 29.94
N GLY A 988 -16.45 25.47 30.50
CA GLY A 988 -15.09 25.24 29.99
C GLY A 988 -14.14 26.42 30.22
N THR A 989 -12.83 26.21 29.98
CA THR A 989 -11.84 27.31 29.96
C THR A 989 -11.66 27.91 28.55
N SER A 990 -12.02 27.15 27.51
CA SER A 990 -11.82 27.48 26.09
C SER A 990 -13.12 27.69 25.31
N GLY A 991 -14.26 27.23 25.83
CA GLY A 991 -15.48 27.04 25.04
C GLY A 991 -15.32 25.97 23.95
N CYS A 992 -16.27 25.93 23.01
CA CYS A 992 -16.26 25.03 21.86
C CYS A 992 -15.24 25.48 20.79
N GLN A 993 -13.96 25.12 20.98
CA GLN A 993 -12.89 25.36 20.02
C GLN A 993 -12.63 24.14 19.13
N TRP A 994 -12.20 24.38 17.88
CA TRP A 994 -11.63 23.41 16.96
C TRP A 994 -10.40 24.03 16.27
N GLY A 995 -9.20 23.53 16.52
CA GLY A 995 -7.99 24.07 15.87
C GLY A 995 -7.76 25.56 16.16
N PHE A 996 -7.88 26.41 15.15
CA PHE A 996 -7.84 27.87 15.27
C PHE A 996 -9.22 28.53 15.20
N LEU A 997 -10.29 27.74 15.29
CA LEU A 997 -11.67 28.20 15.30
C LEU A 997 -12.26 28.11 16.71
N ARG A 998 -13.07 29.10 17.08
CA ARG A 998 -13.92 29.10 18.27
C ARG A 998 -15.36 29.33 17.83
N LEU A 999 -16.29 28.52 18.31
CA LEU A 999 -17.71 28.76 18.09
C LEU A 999 -18.15 29.98 18.91
N ASP A 1000 -18.67 30.99 18.23
CA ASP A 1000 -19.17 32.22 18.85
C ASP A 1000 -20.69 32.14 19.05
N GLY A 1001 -21.14 32.28 20.31
CA GLY A 1001 -22.54 32.13 20.68
C GLY A 1001 -23.45 33.29 20.26
N GLU A 1002 -22.88 34.49 20.07
CA GLU A 1002 -23.63 35.68 19.63
C GLU A 1002 -23.78 35.71 18.11
N GLN A 1003 -22.70 35.39 17.39
CA GLN A 1003 -22.70 35.35 15.91
C GLN A 1003 -23.24 34.04 15.33
N GLY A 1004 -23.31 32.97 16.12
CA GLY A 1004 -23.83 31.66 15.67
C GLY A 1004 -22.95 30.94 14.65
N ARG A 1005 -21.64 31.24 14.62
CA ARG A 1005 -20.68 30.67 13.68
C ARG A 1005 -19.32 30.46 14.32
N PHE A 1006 -18.46 29.69 13.66
CA PHE A 1006 -17.05 29.65 14.00
C PHE A 1006 -16.35 30.96 13.59
N VAL A 1007 -15.48 31.47 14.46
CA VAL A 1007 -14.61 32.63 14.26
C VAL A 1007 -13.16 32.26 14.55
N ILE A 1008 -12.19 32.95 13.95
CA ILE A 1008 -10.76 32.64 14.10
C ILE A 1008 -10.23 33.14 15.45
N ASP A 1009 -9.68 32.23 16.26
CA ASP A 1009 -8.93 32.54 17.48
C ASP A 1009 -7.51 33.01 17.13
N GLN A 1010 -7.39 34.33 16.96
CA GLN A 1010 -6.13 34.98 16.63
C GLN A 1010 -5.04 34.74 17.69
N SER A 1011 -5.39 34.52 18.96
CA SER A 1011 -4.41 34.28 20.03
C SER A 1011 -3.72 32.91 19.91
N SER A 1012 -4.48 31.90 19.45
CA SER A 1012 -3.93 30.58 19.11
C SER A 1012 -3.03 30.66 17.86
N VAL A 1013 -3.43 31.46 16.87
CA VAL A 1013 -2.61 31.74 15.67
C VAL A 1013 -1.28 32.40 16.04
N ASP A 1014 -1.25 33.35 16.99
CA ASP A 1014 -0.02 34.05 17.42
C ASP A 1014 1.04 33.09 17.99
N VAL A 1015 0.62 32.11 18.80
CA VAL A 1015 1.51 31.06 19.33
C VAL A 1015 2.12 30.24 18.20
N HIS A 1016 1.33 29.90 17.18
CA HIS A 1016 1.78 29.14 16.03
C HIS A 1016 2.60 29.95 15.01
N ILE A 1017 2.41 31.28 14.93
CA ILE A 1017 3.33 32.18 14.20
C ILE A 1017 4.72 32.16 14.85
N ALA A 1018 4.79 32.22 16.18
CA ALA A 1018 6.06 32.18 16.91
C ALA A 1018 6.78 30.83 16.75
N GLU A 1019 6.03 29.72 16.79
CA GLU A 1019 6.57 28.38 16.56
C GLU A 1019 7.05 28.19 15.11
N LEU A 1020 6.25 28.58 14.11
CA LEU A 1020 6.66 28.55 12.70
C LEU A 1020 7.93 29.40 12.47
N ARG A 1021 8.05 30.57 13.12
CA ARG A 1021 9.27 31.39 13.04
C ARG A 1021 10.50 30.64 13.57
N ARG A 1022 10.39 29.87 14.66
CA ARG A 1022 11.49 29.01 15.16
C ARG A 1022 11.83 27.91 14.17
N GLN A 1023 10.82 27.17 13.69
CA GLN A 1023 11.03 26.06 12.76
C GLN A 1023 11.64 26.51 11.43
N LEU A 1024 11.25 27.67 10.90
CA LEU A 1024 11.88 28.25 9.70
C LEU A 1024 13.34 28.64 9.96
N ALA A 1025 13.65 29.21 11.13
CA ALA A 1025 15.02 29.61 11.49
C ALA A 1025 15.97 28.40 11.67
N ALA A 1026 15.46 27.24 12.11
CA ALA A 1026 16.23 26.00 12.19
C ALA A 1026 16.59 25.40 10.82
N THR A 1027 15.91 25.80 9.73
CA THR A 1027 16.16 25.20 8.41
C THR A 1027 17.49 25.61 7.79
N LYS A 1028 18.33 24.60 7.48
CA LYS A 1028 19.68 24.82 6.95
C LYS A 1028 19.72 25.06 5.44
N SER A 1029 18.65 24.78 4.69
CA SER A 1029 18.60 24.91 3.21
C SER A 1029 17.30 25.59 2.73
N VAL A 1030 17.35 26.20 1.53
CA VAL A 1030 16.19 26.86 0.90
C VAL A 1030 15.04 25.87 0.68
N PHE A 1031 15.33 24.67 0.19
CA PHE A 1031 14.33 23.60 0.08
C PHE A 1031 13.73 23.26 1.45
N GLY A 1032 14.57 23.08 2.49
CA GLY A 1032 14.15 22.82 3.86
C GLY A 1032 13.16 23.88 4.37
N PHE A 1033 13.48 25.15 4.17
CA PHE A 1033 12.63 26.30 4.49
C PHE A 1033 11.27 26.21 3.79
N VAL A 1034 11.25 26.00 2.47
CA VAL A 1034 10.00 25.89 1.69
C VAL A 1034 9.14 24.69 2.12
N ASN A 1035 9.74 23.55 2.45
CA ASN A 1035 9.03 22.35 2.90
C ASN A 1035 8.42 22.54 4.30
N ALA A 1036 9.18 23.15 5.22
CA ALA A 1036 8.68 23.53 6.54
C ALA A 1036 7.52 24.53 6.41
N TYR A 1037 7.70 25.60 5.63
CA TYR A 1037 6.68 26.61 5.33
C TYR A 1037 5.40 25.99 4.75
N ASN A 1038 5.51 25.22 3.67
CA ASN A 1038 4.37 24.59 3.00
C ASN A 1038 3.63 23.59 3.92
N LYS A 1039 4.35 22.78 4.71
CA LYS A 1039 3.72 21.84 5.65
C LYS A 1039 2.99 22.57 6.77
N TYR A 1040 3.57 23.65 7.30
CA TYR A 1040 2.96 24.41 8.38
C TYR A 1040 1.79 25.29 7.92
N LEU A 1041 1.85 25.86 6.71
CA LEU A 1041 0.68 26.52 6.13
C LEU A 1041 -0.46 25.54 5.85
N LYS A 1042 -0.17 24.31 5.40
CA LYS A 1042 -1.20 23.28 5.24
C LYS A 1042 -1.79 22.85 6.59
N PHE A 1043 -1.01 22.92 7.67
CA PHE A 1043 -1.52 22.81 9.04
C PHE A 1043 -2.42 23.99 9.42
N PHE A 1044 -2.08 25.25 9.07
CA PHE A 1044 -2.98 26.39 9.22
C PHE A 1044 -4.32 26.19 8.48
N GLN A 1045 -4.31 25.78 7.21
CA GLN A 1045 -5.53 25.57 6.40
C GLN A 1045 -6.48 24.57 7.06
N ARG A 1046 -5.95 23.41 7.45
CA ARG A 1046 -6.74 22.38 8.16
C ARG A 1046 -7.34 22.87 9.48
N ASN A 1047 -6.75 23.87 10.12
CA ASN A 1047 -7.24 24.44 11.37
C ASN A 1047 -8.09 25.72 11.17
N PHE A 1048 -8.24 26.22 9.94
CA PHE A 1048 -9.13 27.33 9.57
C PHE A 1048 -10.43 26.90 8.86
N GLY A 1049 -10.49 25.67 8.36
CA GLY A 1049 -11.66 25.10 7.69
C GLY A 1049 -11.57 25.21 6.16
N ASP A 1050 -11.86 24.13 5.46
CA ASP A 1050 -11.93 24.11 3.99
C ASP A 1050 -13.13 24.93 3.49
N PRO A 1051 -13.03 25.63 2.33
CA PRO A 1051 -14.15 26.40 1.80
C PRO A 1051 -15.43 25.56 1.60
N ALA A 1052 -16.56 26.11 2.07
CA ALA A 1052 -17.89 25.50 1.97
C ALA A 1052 -18.98 26.57 2.08
N HIS A 1053 -20.14 26.30 1.49
CA HIS A 1053 -21.26 27.25 1.51
C HIS A 1053 -21.75 27.61 2.94
N CYS A 1054 -21.63 26.71 3.92
CA CYS A 1054 -21.98 26.95 5.32
C CYS A 1054 -21.06 27.92 6.05
N PHE A 1055 -19.80 28.10 5.64
CA PHE A 1055 -18.94 29.12 6.26
C PHE A 1055 -19.26 30.54 5.77
N GLY A 1056 -19.81 30.66 4.56
CA GLY A 1056 -20.11 31.95 3.95
C GLY A 1056 -18.86 32.76 3.59
N ARG A 1057 -19.08 33.88 2.90
CA ARG A 1057 -18.00 34.75 2.42
C ARG A 1057 -17.28 35.48 3.56
N THR A 1058 -18.00 35.84 4.63
CA THR A 1058 -17.42 36.51 5.82
C THR A 1058 -16.25 35.72 6.40
N HIS A 1059 -16.40 34.39 6.57
CA HIS A 1059 -15.33 33.52 7.04
C HIS A 1059 -14.16 33.44 6.05
N ALA A 1060 -14.44 33.36 4.75
CA ALA A 1060 -13.39 33.35 3.73
C ALA A 1060 -12.57 34.65 3.73
N ASP A 1061 -13.21 35.81 3.90
CA ASP A 1061 -12.54 37.10 4.06
C ASP A 1061 -11.66 37.13 5.34
N GLU A 1062 -12.15 36.63 6.47
CA GLU A 1062 -11.37 36.51 7.73
C GLU A 1062 -10.15 35.59 7.60
N VAL A 1063 -10.26 34.46 6.89
CA VAL A 1063 -9.13 33.56 6.63
C VAL A 1063 -8.09 34.21 5.72
N ILE A 1064 -8.53 34.92 4.68
CA ILE A 1064 -7.64 35.69 3.77
C ILE A 1064 -6.89 36.78 4.55
N GLU A 1065 -7.58 37.54 5.40
CA GLU A 1065 -6.95 38.56 6.24
C GLU A 1065 -5.95 37.93 7.23
N THR A 1066 -6.32 36.82 7.87
CA THR A 1066 -5.46 36.10 8.82
C THR A 1066 -4.18 35.58 8.15
N TYR A 1067 -4.27 35.03 6.93
CA TYR A 1067 -3.07 34.65 6.18
C TYR A 1067 -2.20 35.85 5.78
N SER A 1068 -2.82 36.99 5.42
CA SER A 1068 -2.09 38.23 5.18
C SER A 1068 -1.34 38.70 6.44
N ARG A 1069 -1.96 38.56 7.63
CA ARG A 1069 -1.35 38.86 8.93
C ARG A 1069 -0.18 37.92 9.23
N ILE A 1070 -0.37 36.60 9.11
CA ILE A 1070 0.68 35.58 9.29
C ILE A 1070 1.91 35.90 8.43
N GLN A 1071 1.72 36.21 7.14
CA GLN A 1071 2.83 36.54 6.24
C GLN A 1071 3.55 37.84 6.64
N LYS A 1072 2.81 38.90 7.00
CA LYS A 1072 3.37 40.18 7.49
C LYS A 1072 4.19 40.00 8.77
N GLU A 1073 3.73 39.18 9.71
CA GLU A 1073 4.43 38.93 10.97
C GLU A 1073 5.63 38.00 10.82
N LEU A 1074 5.59 37.02 9.93
CA LEU A 1074 6.73 36.16 9.65
C LEU A 1074 7.86 36.91 8.92
N PHE A 1075 7.52 37.83 8.02
CA PHE A 1075 8.48 38.48 7.12
C PHE A 1075 8.45 40.03 7.17
N PRO A 1076 8.66 40.66 8.36
CA PRO A 1076 8.54 42.11 8.51
C PRO A 1076 9.57 42.90 7.67
N MET A 1077 10.76 42.33 7.47
CA MET A 1077 11.85 42.96 6.69
C MET A 1077 11.58 43.04 5.18
N THR A 1078 10.57 42.32 4.68
CA THR A 1078 10.18 42.26 3.25
C THR A 1078 8.72 42.65 3.03
N GLY A 1079 8.16 43.46 3.93
CA GLY A 1079 6.77 43.92 3.85
C GLY A 1079 5.73 42.78 3.90
N GLY A 1080 6.12 41.62 4.45
CA GLY A 1080 5.31 40.40 4.49
C GLY A 1080 5.52 39.45 3.30
N SER A 1081 6.37 39.76 2.32
CA SER A 1081 6.58 38.88 1.17
C SER A 1081 7.52 37.72 1.49
N VAL A 1082 6.98 36.50 1.53
CA VAL A 1082 7.77 35.26 1.58
C VAL A 1082 8.70 35.13 0.36
N ILE A 1083 8.25 35.61 -0.80
CA ILE A 1083 9.01 35.54 -2.06
C ILE A 1083 10.26 36.41 -1.97
N GLN A 1084 10.13 37.64 -1.50
CA GLN A 1084 11.29 38.52 -1.27
C GLN A 1084 12.23 37.97 -0.20
N CYS A 1085 11.71 37.28 0.83
CA CYS A 1085 12.54 36.63 1.84
C CYS A 1085 13.39 35.50 1.23
N ILE A 1086 12.79 34.65 0.38
CA ILE A 1086 13.51 33.58 -0.32
C ILE A 1086 14.46 34.17 -1.39
N GLN A 1087 14.07 35.23 -2.11
CA GLN A 1087 14.95 35.96 -3.04
C GLN A 1087 16.22 36.48 -2.33
N GLN A 1088 16.07 37.17 -1.20
CA GLN A 1088 17.21 37.64 -0.39
C GLN A 1088 18.07 36.48 0.11
N MET A 1089 17.45 35.36 0.52
CA MET A 1089 18.17 34.17 0.96
C MET A 1089 18.98 33.51 -0.17
N ILE A 1090 18.43 33.48 -1.40
CA ILE A 1090 19.14 32.96 -2.58
C ILE A 1090 20.25 33.92 -3.01
N GLU A 1091 20.01 35.23 -3.01
CA GLU A 1091 21.03 36.25 -3.31
C GLU A 1091 22.21 36.17 -2.34
N GLN A 1092 21.95 36.07 -1.03
CA GLN A 1092 23.00 35.97 -0.02
C GLN A 1092 23.81 34.66 -0.09
N ARG A 1093 23.16 33.53 -0.40
CA ARG A 1093 23.79 32.20 -0.38
C ARG A 1093 24.43 31.79 -1.70
N PHE A 1094 23.90 32.27 -2.83
CA PHE A 1094 24.27 31.82 -4.17
C PHE A 1094 24.59 32.97 -5.15
N GLY A 1095 24.42 34.24 -4.75
CA GLY A 1095 24.76 35.41 -5.59
C GLY A 1095 23.80 35.69 -6.75
N ILE A 1096 22.74 34.89 -6.92
CA ILE A 1096 21.75 35.03 -8.00
C ILE A 1096 20.74 36.12 -7.61
N LYS A 1097 20.51 37.09 -8.51
CA LYS A 1097 19.60 38.21 -8.33
C LYS A 1097 18.46 38.17 -9.36
N ASP A 1098 17.44 39.00 -9.13
CA ASP A 1098 16.37 39.27 -10.11
C ASP A 1098 15.65 38.00 -10.62
N ILE A 1099 15.24 37.14 -9.69
CA ILE A 1099 14.49 35.91 -9.98
C ILE A 1099 12.99 36.26 -10.07
N PRO A 1100 12.28 35.90 -11.16
CA PRO A 1100 10.88 36.26 -11.36
C PRO A 1100 9.95 35.58 -10.34
N SER A 1101 8.93 36.29 -9.86
CA SER A 1101 8.03 35.81 -8.79
C SER A 1101 7.31 34.51 -9.13
N GLY A 1102 6.98 34.27 -10.41
CA GLY A 1102 6.34 33.03 -10.86
C GLY A 1102 7.18 31.78 -10.59
N TRP A 1103 8.51 31.88 -10.65
CA TRP A 1103 9.41 30.73 -10.46
C TRP A 1103 9.24 30.06 -9.09
N PHE A 1104 8.91 30.86 -8.07
CA PHE A 1104 8.71 30.36 -6.71
C PHE A 1104 7.42 29.56 -6.56
N TYR A 1105 6.34 29.93 -7.25
CA TYR A 1105 5.03 29.27 -7.16
C TYR A 1105 4.89 28.07 -8.09
N PHE A 1106 5.66 28.03 -9.19
CA PHE A 1106 5.57 26.96 -10.17
C PHE A 1106 6.06 25.60 -9.62
N PRO A 1107 5.50 24.47 -10.10
CA PRO A 1107 5.86 23.13 -9.59
C PRO A 1107 7.35 22.82 -9.69
N ILE A 1108 7.90 22.08 -8.71
CA ILE A 1108 9.32 21.67 -8.75
C ILE A 1108 9.57 20.73 -9.95
N SER A 1109 8.56 20.01 -10.43
CA SER A 1109 8.63 19.19 -11.65
C SER A 1109 8.92 19.99 -12.92
N ARG A 1110 8.62 21.30 -12.96
CA ARG A 1110 8.94 22.21 -14.06
C ARG A 1110 10.07 23.20 -13.73
N GLY A 1111 10.81 22.93 -12.65
CA GLY A 1111 11.97 23.72 -12.22
C GLY A 1111 11.69 24.92 -11.32
N GLY A 1112 10.47 25.06 -10.80
CA GLY A 1112 10.16 26.06 -9.75
C GLY A 1112 10.46 25.57 -8.33
N LEU A 1113 10.05 26.33 -7.31
CA LEU A 1113 10.15 25.93 -5.90
C LEU A 1113 8.85 25.39 -5.27
N GLU A 1114 7.71 25.56 -5.94
CA GLU A 1114 6.38 25.14 -5.44
C GLU A 1114 6.09 25.66 -4.03
N VAL A 1115 6.47 26.91 -3.75
CA VAL A 1115 6.00 27.67 -2.59
C VAL A 1115 4.48 27.74 -2.69
N TRP A 1116 3.77 27.28 -1.66
CA TRP A 1116 2.31 27.20 -1.71
C TRP A 1116 1.67 28.45 -1.08
N ASN A 1117 0.67 29.01 -1.77
CA ASN A 1117 -0.06 30.20 -1.34
C ASN A 1117 -1.51 29.86 -0.94
N PRO A 1118 -1.82 29.69 0.36
CA PRO A 1118 -3.15 29.31 0.82
C PRO A 1118 -4.26 30.32 0.47
N LEU A 1119 -3.90 31.57 0.14
CA LEU A 1119 -4.86 32.59 -0.24
C LEU A 1119 -5.61 32.25 -1.53
N VAL A 1120 -4.97 31.53 -2.46
CA VAL A 1120 -5.54 31.20 -3.78
C VAL A 1120 -6.80 30.34 -3.63
N ASP A 1121 -6.74 29.30 -2.79
CA ASP A 1121 -7.84 28.37 -2.55
C ASP A 1121 -9.12 29.07 -2.04
N PHE A 1122 -8.98 30.15 -1.26
CA PHE A 1122 -10.10 30.96 -0.79
C PHE A 1122 -10.52 32.03 -1.80
N LEU A 1123 -9.57 32.71 -2.46
CA LEU A 1123 -9.86 33.74 -3.46
C LEU A 1123 -10.60 33.19 -4.69
N LEU A 1124 -10.27 31.97 -5.11
CA LEU A 1124 -10.92 31.26 -6.22
C LEU A 1124 -12.43 31.08 -6.04
N VAL A 1125 -12.90 30.99 -4.80
CA VAL A 1125 -14.30 30.64 -4.48
C VAL A 1125 -15.07 31.74 -3.75
N ARG A 1126 -14.37 32.72 -3.21
CA ARG A 1126 -14.88 33.81 -2.37
C ARG A 1126 -16.14 34.48 -2.92
N ASP A 1127 -16.13 34.84 -4.20
CA ASP A 1127 -17.22 35.61 -4.80
C ASP A 1127 -18.43 34.72 -5.20
N ASN A 1128 -18.26 33.39 -5.15
CA ASN A 1128 -19.34 32.41 -5.32
C ASN A 1128 -19.99 32.00 -3.97
N LEU A 1129 -19.51 32.55 -2.84
CA LEU A 1129 -20.11 32.38 -1.53
C LEU A 1129 -21.11 33.52 -1.22
N LYS A 1130 -22.29 33.17 -0.66
CA LYS A 1130 -23.18 34.15 -0.05
C LYS A 1130 -22.50 34.80 1.16
N GLU A 1131 -22.85 36.05 1.46
CA GLU A 1131 -22.32 36.80 2.61
C GLU A 1131 -22.59 36.08 3.94
N GLN A 1132 -23.83 35.58 4.10
CA GLN A 1132 -24.24 34.63 5.15
C GLN A 1132 -25.11 33.50 4.55
N PRO A 1133 -25.09 32.28 5.12
CA PRO A 1133 -25.84 31.14 4.60
C PRO A 1133 -27.30 31.13 5.08
N ASN A 1134 -28.12 31.98 4.48
CA ASN A 1134 -29.55 32.15 4.81
C ASN A 1134 -30.49 31.10 4.18
N THR A 1135 -29.97 30.02 3.60
CA THR A 1135 -30.70 29.08 2.71
C THR A 1135 -31.94 28.44 3.37
N PHE A 1136 -31.90 28.13 4.67
CA PHE A 1136 -33.06 27.56 5.35
C PHE A 1136 -34.20 28.57 5.57
N ILE A 1137 -33.87 29.85 5.79
CA ILE A 1137 -34.86 30.93 5.92
C ILE A 1137 -35.58 31.15 4.59
N GLU A 1138 -34.85 31.13 3.47
CA GLU A 1138 -35.42 31.19 2.12
C GLU A 1138 -36.41 30.03 1.86
N LEU A 1139 -36.09 28.81 2.33
CA LEU A 1139 -36.98 27.66 2.23
C LEU A 1139 -38.26 27.76 3.07
N GLU A 1140 -38.26 28.50 4.19
CA GLU A 1140 -39.48 28.70 4.98
C GLU A 1140 -40.54 29.52 4.23
N GLU A 1141 -40.11 30.53 3.48
CA GLU A 1141 -41.00 31.29 2.59
C GLU A 1141 -41.53 30.43 1.45
N GLU A 1142 -40.72 29.49 0.94
CA GLU A 1142 -41.14 28.55 -0.10
C GLU A 1142 -42.14 27.50 0.41
N ASP A 1143 -41.95 26.97 1.62
CA ASP A 1143 -42.91 26.07 2.28
C ASP A 1143 -44.32 26.68 2.31
N THR A 1144 -44.43 27.97 2.65
CA THR A 1144 -45.71 28.69 2.70
C THR A 1144 -46.37 28.77 1.33
N LYS A 1145 -45.58 29.04 0.28
CA LYS A 1145 -46.06 29.12 -1.12
C LYS A 1145 -46.53 27.75 -1.60
N GLU A 1146 -45.72 26.70 -1.39
CA GLU A 1146 -46.02 25.32 -1.80
C GLU A 1146 -47.26 24.76 -1.08
N TYR A 1147 -47.35 24.92 0.24
CA TYR A 1147 -48.53 24.52 1.02
C TYR A 1147 -49.79 25.22 0.51
N THR A 1148 -49.72 26.52 0.24
CA THR A 1148 -50.86 27.30 -0.29
C THR A 1148 -51.31 26.78 -1.65
N THR A 1149 -50.38 26.41 -2.54
CA THR A 1149 -50.68 25.79 -3.84
C THR A 1149 -51.33 24.41 -3.69
N LEU A 1150 -50.79 23.55 -2.83
CA LEU A 1150 -51.35 22.21 -2.56
C LEU A 1150 -52.75 22.28 -1.94
N PHE A 1151 -52.95 23.19 -0.98
CA PHE A 1151 -54.25 23.45 -0.36
C PHE A 1151 -55.27 24.01 -1.35
N ALA A 1152 -54.85 24.92 -2.24
CA ALA A 1152 -55.70 25.47 -3.29
C ALA A 1152 -56.13 24.39 -4.30
N ALA A 1153 -55.22 23.51 -4.74
CA ALA A 1153 -55.52 22.40 -5.64
C ALA A 1153 -56.46 21.36 -5.00
N TRP A 1154 -56.27 21.04 -3.72
CA TRP A 1154 -57.21 20.20 -2.96
C TRP A 1154 -58.60 20.85 -2.86
N LYS A 1155 -58.66 22.17 -2.65
CA LYS A 1155 -59.91 22.93 -2.54
C LYS A 1155 -60.64 23.11 -3.89
N SER A 1156 -59.92 23.19 -5.01
CA SER A 1156 -60.53 23.27 -6.36
C SER A 1156 -60.98 21.91 -6.90
N GLY A 1157 -60.41 20.82 -6.38
CA GLY A 1157 -60.67 19.46 -6.87
C GLY A 1157 -59.89 19.09 -8.14
N GLU A 1158 -58.99 19.96 -8.61
CA GLU A 1158 -58.12 19.72 -9.77
C GLU A 1158 -56.95 18.81 -9.40
N GLY A 1159 -57.25 17.52 -9.26
CA GLY A 1159 -56.26 16.49 -8.96
C GLY A 1159 -56.92 15.11 -8.82
N SER A 1160 -56.82 14.29 -9.86
CA SER A 1160 -57.60 13.05 -10.08
C SER A 1160 -57.46 11.92 -9.03
N SER A 1161 -56.76 12.13 -7.92
CA SER A 1161 -56.59 11.15 -6.83
C SER A 1161 -57.06 11.63 -5.44
N ASN A 1162 -57.29 12.92 -5.23
CA ASN A 1162 -57.28 13.49 -3.86
C ASN A 1162 -58.67 13.72 -3.23
N ALA A 1163 -59.75 13.32 -3.92
CA ALA A 1163 -61.14 13.40 -3.46
C ALA A 1163 -61.52 12.46 -2.29
N VAL A 1164 -60.55 11.80 -1.64
CA VAL A 1164 -60.78 10.72 -0.65
C VAL A 1164 -60.58 11.19 0.81
N THR A 1165 -59.89 12.30 1.04
CA THR A 1165 -59.56 12.81 2.38
C THR A 1165 -60.53 13.92 2.81
N LYS A 1166 -61.34 13.69 3.85
CA LYS A 1166 -62.34 14.64 4.36
C LYS A 1166 -61.76 15.93 4.95
N GLN A 1167 -60.49 15.93 5.34
CA GLN A 1167 -59.79 17.03 5.96
C GLN A 1167 -58.35 17.08 5.42
N PHE A 1168 -57.90 18.28 5.06
CA PHE A 1168 -56.51 18.56 4.71
C PHE A 1168 -55.70 18.83 5.98
N LEU A 1169 -54.43 18.43 5.99
CA LEU A 1169 -53.51 18.67 7.12
C LEU A 1169 -53.17 20.17 7.26
N THR A 1170 -52.90 20.65 8.48
CA THR A 1170 -52.52 22.04 8.72
C THR A 1170 -51.11 22.36 8.21
N PHE A 1171 -50.76 23.66 8.16
CA PHE A 1171 -49.38 24.06 7.83
C PHE A 1171 -48.37 23.56 8.85
N ASP A 1172 -48.70 23.61 10.15
CA ASP A 1172 -47.88 23.03 11.23
C ASP A 1172 -47.60 21.55 10.96
N GLN A 1173 -48.63 20.79 10.59
CA GLN A 1173 -48.52 19.38 10.21
C GLN A 1173 -47.74 19.17 8.90
N TYR A 1174 -47.70 20.14 7.97
CA TYR A 1174 -46.83 20.07 6.80
C TYR A 1174 -45.35 20.18 7.23
N ILE A 1175 -45.00 21.22 8.00
CA ILE A 1175 -43.61 21.51 8.39
C ILE A 1175 -43.00 20.49 9.36
N GLU A 1176 -43.80 19.71 10.11
CA GLU A 1176 -43.30 18.52 10.85
C GLU A 1176 -42.49 17.54 9.98
N GLY A 1177 -42.64 17.59 8.64
CA GLY A 1177 -41.91 16.74 7.69
C GLY A 1177 -40.54 17.25 7.25
N ARG A 1178 -40.08 18.44 7.67
CA ARG A 1178 -38.87 19.09 7.12
C ARG A 1178 -37.61 18.22 7.18
N GLU A 1179 -37.26 17.70 8.35
CA GLU A 1179 -36.05 16.88 8.52
C GLU A 1179 -36.22 15.43 8.06
N THR A 1180 -37.45 14.93 8.04
CA THR A 1180 -37.75 13.49 7.87
C THR A 1180 -38.31 13.10 6.51
N ARG A 1181 -38.90 14.02 5.74
CA ARG A 1181 -39.62 13.73 4.49
C ARG A 1181 -39.42 14.75 3.34
N LEU A 1182 -39.07 16.00 3.61
CA LEU A 1182 -38.95 17.02 2.56
C LEU A 1182 -37.58 17.00 1.87
N THR A 1183 -37.51 16.40 0.67
CA THR A 1183 -36.27 16.30 -0.14
C THR A 1183 -35.60 17.65 -0.41
N LYS A 1184 -36.36 18.75 -0.56
CA LYS A 1184 -35.80 20.09 -0.80
C LYS A 1184 -34.95 20.60 0.37
N TRP A 1185 -35.42 20.39 1.61
CA TRP A 1185 -34.69 20.71 2.84
C TRP A 1185 -33.41 19.87 2.95
N ARG A 1186 -33.50 18.57 2.64
CA ARG A 1186 -32.33 17.68 2.53
C ARG A 1186 -31.32 18.15 1.48
N ASN A 1187 -31.78 18.58 0.30
CA ASN A 1187 -30.89 19.04 -0.76
C ASN A 1187 -30.16 20.34 -0.37
N ALA A 1188 -30.84 21.28 0.30
CA ALA A 1188 -30.20 22.48 0.86
C ALA A 1188 -29.19 22.14 1.98
N TYR A 1189 -29.53 21.20 2.87
CA TYR A 1189 -28.62 20.69 3.91
C TYR A 1189 -27.31 20.12 3.32
N LYS A 1190 -27.38 19.42 2.19
CA LYS A 1190 -26.17 18.94 1.49
C LYS A 1190 -25.43 20.08 0.78
N ALA A 1191 -26.15 20.92 0.03
CA ALA A 1191 -25.56 22.04 -0.71
C ALA A 1191 -24.82 23.06 0.19
N LEU A 1192 -25.20 23.18 1.46
CA LEU A 1192 -24.46 23.99 2.45
C LEU A 1192 -23.10 23.37 2.85
N GLN A 1193 -22.97 22.05 2.82
CA GLN A 1193 -21.70 21.37 3.15
C GLN A 1193 -20.76 21.25 1.94
N ASP A 1194 -21.32 21.25 0.73
CA ASP A 1194 -20.57 21.20 -0.51
C ASP A 1194 -19.61 22.39 -0.66
N SER A 1195 -18.49 22.15 -1.34
CA SER A 1195 -17.54 23.20 -1.69
C SER A 1195 -18.13 24.08 -2.80
N PRO A 1196 -18.02 25.42 -2.68
CA PRO A 1196 -18.45 26.34 -3.73
C PRO A 1196 -17.74 26.08 -5.07
N ASN A 1197 -18.43 26.40 -6.17
CA ASN A 1197 -17.82 26.40 -7.49
C ASN A 1197 -16.61 27.34 -7.54
N VAL A 1198 -15.57 26.92 -8.24
CA VAL A 1198 -14.37 27.71 -8.52
C VAL A 1198 -14.66 28.73 -9.63
N SER A 1199 -14.19 29.96 -9.46
CA SER A 1199 -14.25 31.00 -10.50
C SER A 1199 -13.32 30.66 -11.66
N SER A 1200 -13.87 30.54 -12.87
CA SER A 1200 -13.11 30.07 -14.04
C SER A 1200 -12.01 31.04 -14.45
N MET A 1201 -10.77 30.54 -14.50
CA MET A 1201 -9.62 31.27 -15.03
C MET A 1201 -9.70 31.41 -16.55
N THR A 1202 -9.35 32.59 -17.06
CA THR A 1202 -9.11 32.77 -18.50
C THR A 1202 -7.62 32.60 -18.76
N ILE A 1203 -7.26 31.47 -19.35
CA ILE A 1203 -5.88 31.13 -19.70
C ILE A 1203 -5.65 31.46 -21.19
N SER A 1204 -4.49 32.02 -21.52
CA SER A 1204 -4.14 32.35 -22.91
C SER A 1204 -3.85 31.08 -23.73
N SER A 1205 -4.13 31.10 -25.04
CA SER A 1205 -3.85 29.94 -25.91
C SER A 1205 -2.37 29.53 -25.89
N ARG A 1206 -1.46 30.49 -25.73
CA ARG A 1206 -0.02 30.25 -25.59
C ARG A 1206 0.32 29.33 -24.41
N ILE A 1207 -0.43 29.42 -23.31
CA ILE A 1207 -0.26 28.54 -22.14
C ILE A 1207 -0.78 27.13 -22.47
N THR A 1208 -1.96 27.01 -23.10
CA THR A 1208 -2.50 25.69 -23.46
C THR A 1208 -1.66 24.99 -24.52
N ASP A 1209 -1.05 25.74 -25.44
CA ASP A 1209 -0.16 25.24 -26.50
C ASP A 1209 1.17 24.73 -25.91
N ASP A 1210 1.78 25.47 -24.97
CA ASP A 1210 3.05 25.10 -24.29
C ASP A 1210 2.90 23.89 -23.33
N LEU A 1211 1.67 23.55 -22.95
CA LEU A 1211 1.36 22.44 -22.04
C LEU A 1211 0.94 21.15 -22.75
N GLU A 1212 0.92 21.11 -24.09
CA GLU A 1212 0.57 19.94 -24.92
C GLU A 1212 -0.75 19.21 -24.53
N GLY A 1213 -1.68 19.92 -23.87
CA GLY A 1213 -2.95 19.35 -23.38
C GLY A 1213 -2.90 18.74 -21.96
N GLU A 1214 -1.85 18.97 -21.18
CA GLU A 1214 -1.83 18.65 -19.74
C GLU A 1214 -2.87 19.49 -18.97
N LEU A 1215 -3.76 18.82 -18.22
CA LEU A 1215 -4.77 19.47 -17.39
C LEU A 1215 -4.11 20.06 -16.14
N LEU A 1216 -4.24 21.37 -15.94
CA LEU A 1216 -3.88 22.05 -14.70
C LEU A 1216 -4.99 21.86 -13.65
N ASP A 1217 -4.62 21.91 -12.37
CA ASP A 1217 -5.59 22.13 -11.29
C ASP A 1217 -5.90 23.63 -11.12
N ASP A 1218 -7.00 23.98 -10.45
CA ASP A 1218 -7.47 25.37 -10.31
C ASP A 1218 -6.41 26.32 -9.69
N TYR A 1219 -5.58 25.79 -8.80
CA TYR A 1219 -4.48 26.53 -8.18
C TYR A 1219 -3.35 26.78 -9.18
N GLN A 1220 -3.01 25.79 -10.01
CA GLN A 1220 -2.06 25.95 -11.11
C GLN A 1220 -2.61 26.88 -12.20
N GLU A 1221 -3.90 26.85 -12.50
CA GLU A 1221 -4.56 27.79 -13.41
C GLU A 1221 -4.42 29.24 -12.93
N TRP A 1222 -4.66 29.51 -11.64
CA TRP A 1222 -4.42 30.84 -11.04
C TRP A 1222 -2.98 31.29 -11.20
N ASN A 1223 -2.01 30.43 -10.89
CA ASN A 1223 -0.60 30.80 -10.95
C ASN A 1223 -0.09 30.95 -12.40
N ALA A 1224 -0.62 30.16 -13.33
CA ALA A 1224 -0.34 30.30 -14.76
C ALA A 1224 -0.91 31.62 -15.30
N SER A 1225 -2.19 31.93 -15.06
CA SER A 1225 -2.81 33.17 -15.56
C SER A 1225 -2.12 34.43 -15.02
N LEU A 1226 -1.63 34.41 -13.78
CA LEU A 1226 -0.99 35.56 -13.13
C LEU A 1226 0.49 35.74 -13.50
N TYR A 1227 1.26 34.65 -13.68
CA TYR A 1227 2.72 34.73 -13.81
C TYR A 1227 3.31 34.21 -15.13
N ALA A 1228 2.55 33.49 -15.96
CA ALA A 1228 3.08 32.87 -17.19
C ALA A 1228 3.76 33.86 -18.13
N ASP A 1229 3.24 35.08 -18.26
CA ASP A 1229 3.78 36.10 -19.17
C ASP A 1229 5.22 36.52 -18.83
N ASP A 1230 5.56 36.62 -17.53
CA ASP A 1230 6.91 36.97 -17.08
C ASP A 1230 7.88 35.78 -17.22
N ILE A 1231 7.37 34.56 -16.94
CA ILE A 1231 8.09 33.31 -17.18
C ILE A 1231 8.40 33.12 -18.67
N PHE A 1232 7.42 33.31 -19.55
CA PHE A 1232 7.60 33.26 -21.01
C PHE A 1232 8.58 34.32 -21.54
N ARG A 1233 8.62 35.52 -20.97
CA ARG A 1233 9.57 36.57 -21.38
C ARG A 1233 11.01 36.23 -21.03
N ARG A 1234 11.25 35.52 -19.93
CA ARG A 1234 12.61 35.14 -19.47
C ARG A 1234 13.09 33.79 -20.00
N PHE A 1235 12.21 32.79 -20.05
CA PHE A 1235 12.57 31.39 -20.30
C PHE A 1235 11.97 30.82 -21.60
N GLY A 1236 11.08 31.55 -22.27
CA GLY A 1236 10.44 31.12 -23.53
C GLY A 1236 9.30 30.11 -23.38
N THR A 1237 9.32 29.27 -22.34
CA THR A 1237 8.35 28.22 -21.98
C THR A 1237 8.02 28.25 -20.47
N LEU A 1238 6.93 27.62 -20.05
CA LEU A 1238 6.58 27.38 -18.63
C LEU A 1238 7.37 26.23 -18.00
N THR A 1239 8.07 25.43 -18.82
CA THR A 1239 9.02 24.41 -18.36
C THR A 1239 10.39 25.05 -18.15
N ILE A 1240 10.55 25.74 -17.01
CA ILE A 1240 11.71 26.60 -16.70
C ILE A 1240 13.03 25.80 -16.67
N VAL A 1241 12.95 24.54 -16.24
CA VAL A 1241 14.04 23.56 -16.34
C VAL A 1241 13.45 22.26 -16.87
N GLU A 1242 14.12 21.62 -17.82
CA GLU A 1242 13.68 20.32 -18.33
C GLU A 1242 13.56 19.30 -17.17
N PRO A 1243 12.43 18.56 -17.04
CA PRO A 1243 12.24 17.59 -15.95
C PRO A 1243 13.27 16.45 -15.93
N THR A 1244 13.96 16.24 -17.05
CA THR A 1244 15.10 15.32 -17.25
C THR A 1244 16.39 15.79 -16.57
N LEU A 1245 16.56 17.09 -16.34
CA LEU A 1245 17.75 17.70 -15.73
C LEU A 1245 17.63 17.86 -14.21
N ILE A 1246 16.41 17.74 -13.67
CA ILE A 1246 16.14 17.76 -12.23
C ILE A 1246 15.93 16.32 -11.73
N PRO A 1247 16.53 15.91 -10.60
CA PRO A 1247 16.25 14.62 -9.99
C PRO A 1247 14.86 14.61 -9.32
N VAL A 1248 13.79 14.55 -10.11
CA VAL A 1248 12.38 14.56 -9.65
C VAL A 1248 12.09 13.47 -8.63
N GLY A 1249 12.82 12.34 -8.69
CA GLY A 1249 12.82 11.30 -7.66
C GLY A 1249 13.25 11.84 -6.28
N MET A 1250 14.38 12.54 -6.19
CA MET A 1250 14.85 13.17 -4.95
C MET A 1250 13.90 14.28 -4.48
N VAL A 1251 13.29 15.03 -5.40
CA VAL A 1251 12.23 16.01 -5.07
C VAL A 1251 11.03 15.33 -4.41
N SER A 1252 10.61 14.16 -4.90
CA SER A 1252 9.50 13.40 -4.31
C SER A 1252 9.86 12.84 -2.92
N VAL A 1253 11.10 12.36 -2.73
CA VAL A 1253 11.62 11.97 -1.41
C VAL A 1253 11.63 13.18 -0.48
N PHE A 1254 12.09 14.33 -0.94
CA PHE A 1254 12.15 15.55 -0.14
C PHE A 1254 10.77 16.04 0.32
N LYS A 1255 9.75 16.04 -0.56
CA LYS A 1255 8.35 16.32 -0.18
C LYS A 1255 7.87 15.35 0.90
N ASN A 1256 8.11 14.06 0.72
CA ASN A 1256 7.58 12.98 1.56
C ASN A 1256 8.39 12.68 2.82
N THR A 1257 9.59 13.25 2.98
CA THR A 1257 10.40 13.05 4.17
C THR A 1257 9.69 13.67 5.38
N LYS A 1258 9.44 12.84 6.42
CA LYS A 1258 8.98 13.32 7.73
C LYS A 1258 10.07 14.24 8.28
N ILE A 1259 9.76 15.54 8.42
CA ILE A 1259 10.69 16.50 9.01
C ILE A 1259 10.81 16.14 10.49
N GLN A 1260 12.03 15.87 10.96
CA GLN A 1260 12.33 15.95 12.38
C GLN A 1260 12.39 17.45 12.72
N TRP A 1261 11.39 17.93 13.46
CA TRP A 1261 11.31 19.32 13.87
C TRP A 1261 12.34 19.58 14.97
N ASP A 1262 13.08 20.68 14.85
CA ASP A 1262 14.08 21.09 15.83
C ASP A 1262 13.38 21.59 17.11
N SER A 1263 14.07 21.53 18.26
CA SER A 1263 13.42 21.55 19.58
C SER A 1263 12.59 22.79 19.91
#